data_AF-Q4D6C1-F1
#
_entry.id   AF-Q4D6C1-F1
#
_cell.length_a   1.000
_cell.length_b   1.000
_cell.length_c   1.000
_cell.angle_alpha   90.00
_cell.angle_beta   90.00
_cell.angle_gamma   90.00
#
_symmetry.space_group_name_H-M   'P 1'
#
loop_
_entity.id
_entity.type
_entity.pdbx_description
1 polymer ?
#
loop_
_entity_poly.entity_id
_entity_poly.type
_entity_poly.pdbx_seq_one_letter_code
_entity_poly.pdbx_strand_id
1 'polypeptide(L)'
;MVDGASATHHDSPVGTCLGWWMWSAVGACPHSRHRVRRMAIAAVRVALLFVLALVAAAAWMPAVHAVVLRLRGGTVDRAITVGRAVDTLLMDGLSVTNGVAVVFDVPAMLPGALRIELRNCVCDGGAQIYVRGYSGEPASDRSLEVGVSGLSGSYCSLVLMHNLPAHTNVTVRDSTIVTAGPMRYSQLSGLTDAVASPLVLHATSLLQSQLRVSNTVLRSSQAGGSAVYVGGGVNLLSSAVVFDGVSLEASGGATASAMHVASSSILSLRSHSVFSVTNVSVVSSGGGLVLGERVTVSDSVLRLVGVEGSVASSLVRCDGGTVGAGGWLDMHDVWAVGEASLVASLSGVTLSGGTVSIARCAATGATLVSGLAITSGAVSVQCNRAGGRVLQSSGDYRMAGLPSVSVVPCDGCAAALACFDALTASFSDCVCSCRAGGMGEACLPFNVPPARAGGGGGAEGCVSGVMLTESVTVGGGRATACFDSVVFSGPITVTVDLRSMDVFADALNVTLRHCVLAGGAQLRIGGLSESTARPMPHALVNMTNVTSLEGTIVLHGAMPLNSSVLLANSKLRATVGGSQYVPTTRGHEGSRYGTALVLDGVRLLSTRFVMTRSTLVCGGELCAAILLERGFVVNLSSVFYMDNCAVSSRAHVMYALASDLRASGGSVFSIQNSSWIAPSTEYYKGACMFKEVAVDGGSVLQIVSSTFRLGFAMLIANMLTVTDGSWLVHRNSEFHTAYVVYVANENGVVFCDRSVWPILDNSFTYGSYSSTAYMTSIWSLSFDARPIIYGMCNELRGSVVTNYREDLYIRIPVRVLDCGACTVDAVCFAARTSSISGCECVCAAGGYGGTCLPAAVPDGLGPLPLPDAKDTEVRCVHGGSISSVDDPDPGVRGLCFVNVTFTSAIVLDLSLFEAPQQTLNITLLQCVLIGLSIRGSGACVHVSVFSSILDLGALEFEGDFGMSSQILVAGSKLLSRSGHAIYFSNFSFGANSTLLLLCNRIEGNSYAVYFVHTFVVDGGGIVAKGNTLSITEEDDGVESVFYIYAVDVKNGGYFDVENNTMSAVSGIYFYGDAVVSSAGLLRVAD
;
A
#
# COMPACT_ATOMS: atom_id res chain seq x y z
N MET A 1 15.27 23.87 33.80
CA MET A 1 14.50 24.83 34.64
C MET A 1 13.67 25.70 33.71
N VAL A 2 12.47 25.27 33.35
CA VAL A 2 11.40 26.13 32.85
C VAL A 2 10.12 25.55 33.44
N ASP A 3 9.51 26.32 34.32
CA ASP A 3 8.44 25.91 35.21
C ASP A 3 7.15 25.57 34.45
N GLY A 4 6.79 24.29 34.48
CA GLY A 4 5.46 23.81 34.13
C GLY A 4 4.50 24.09 35.28
N ALA A 5 3.90 25.27 35.28
CA ALA A 5 2.79 25.60 36.17
C ALA A 5 1.57 24.75 35.80
N SER A 6 1.31 23.75 36.64
CA SER A 6 0.14 22.90 36.66
C SER A 6 -1.12 23.70 36.99
N ALA A 7 -1.99 23.92 36.00
CA ALA A 7 -3.38 24.29 36.24
C ALA A 7 -4.22 23.01 36.09
N THR A 8 -4.29 22.26 37.17
CA THR A 8 -5.24 21.17 37.40
C THR A 8 -6.66 21.73 37.40
N HIS A 9 -7.41 21.52 36.33
CA HIS A 9 -8.87 21.61 36.39
C HIS A 9 -9.44 20.20 36.26
N HIS A 10 -10.15 19.83 37.32
CA HIS A 10 -10.78 18.55 37.57
C HIS A 10 -11.62 18.02 36.40
N ASP A 11 -11.20 16.89 35.87
CA ASP A 11 -12.05 15.96 35.12
C ASP A 11 -13.07 15.33 36.08
N SER A 12 -14.35 15.55 35.85
CA SER A 12 -15.43 14.72 36.43
C SER A 12 -15.94 13.76 35.35
N PRO A 13 -16.07 12.46 35.63
CA PRO A 13 -16.28 11.42 34.63
C PRO A 13 -17.75 11.32 34.23
N VAL A 14 -18.10 11.89 33.08
CA VAL A 14 -19.30 11.54 32.31
C VAL A 14 -18.85 11.29 30.88
N GLY A 15 -18.09 10.22 30.70
CA GLY A 15 -17.44 9.85 29.44
C GLY A 15 -17.65 8.37 29.16
N THR A 16 -18.89 7.89 29.24
CA THR A 16 -19.24 6.53 28.83
C THR A 16 -20.60 6.55 28.13
N CYS A 17 -20.61 5.98 26.92
CA CYS A 17 -21.77 5.60 26.11
C CYS A 17 -22.52 6.71 25.37
N LEU A 18 -21.83 7.44 24.50
CA LEU A 18 -22.43 8.15 23.36
C LEU A 18 -21.84 7.58 22.07
N GLY A 19 -22.49 6.54 21.55
CA GLY A 19 -22.08 5.98 20.27
C GLY A 19 -22.61 4.58 20.09
N TRP A 20 -23.92 4.44 19.90
CA TRP A 20 -24.53 3.67 18.79
C TRP A 20 -26.02 3.42 19.05
N TRP A 21 -26.79 3.59 17.97
CA TRP A 21 -28.22 3.31 17.82
C TRP A 21 -29.17 4.41 18.29
N MET A 22 -29.51 5.30 17.36
CA MET A 22 -30.91 5.42 16.94
C MET A 22 -30.96 6.17 15.62
N TRP A 23 -31.32 5.41 14.59
CA TRP A 23 -31.69 5.93 13.29
C TRP A 23 -32.76 7.02 13.39
N SER A 24 -32.57 8.01 12.53
CA SER A 24 -33.51 9.06 12.16
C SER A 24 -34.87 8.50 11.74
N ALA A 25 -35.81 8.38 12.68
CA ALA A 25 -37.22 8.32 12.34
C ALA A 25 -37.73 9.76 12.17
N VAL A 26 -37.74 10.19 10.91
CA VAL A 26 -38.45 11.37 10.41
C VAL A 26 -39.93 11.27 10.81
N GLY A 27 -40.41 12.15 11.68
CA GLY A 27 -41.85 12.28 11.93
C GLY A 27 -42.23 13.05 13.19
N ALA A 28 -43.08 14.08 13.02
CA ALA A 28 -43.74 14.91 14.05
C ALA A 28 -42.85 15.95 14.77
N CYS A 29 -43.18 17.23 14.93
CA CYS A 29 -44.30 18.08 14.56
C CYS A 29 -43.81 19.55 14.63
N PRO A 30 -44.45 20.50 13.93
CA PRO A 30 -44.01 21.90 13.88
C PRO A 30 -44.59 22.70 15.06
N HIS A 31 -43.79 23.00 16.09
CA HIS A 31 -44.17 23.97 17.13
C HIS A 31 -43.31 25.25 17.08
N SER A 32 -43.93 26.28 16.49
CA SER A 32 -43.92 27.67 16.95
C SER A 32 -42.58 28.29 17.41
N ARG A 33 -41.60 28.45 16.50
CA ARG A 33 -40.54 29.47 16.67
C ARG A 33 -40.93 30.82 16.06
N HIS A 34 -42.14 31.31 16.35
CA HIS A 34 -42.55 32.67 15.95
C HIS A 34 -42.05 33.78 16.88
N ARG A 35 -41.40 33.47 18.01
CA ARG A 35 -40.83 34.49 18.90
C ARG A 35 -39.35 34.83 18.66
N VAL A 36 -38.55 33.96 18.04
CA VAL A 36 -37.11 34.24 17.81
C VAL A 36 -36.88 35.07 16.55
N ARG A 37 -37.71 34.94 15.51
CA ARG A 37 -37.59 35.77 14.29
C ARG A 37 -37.79 37.27 14.57
N ARG A 38 -38.61 37.66 15.55
CA ARG A 38 -38.78 39.09 15.87
C ARG A 38 -37.55 39.71 16.54
N MET A 39 -36.80 38.97 17.37
CA MET A 39 -35.56 39.51 17.94
C MET A 39 -34.41 39.53 16.94
N ALA A 40 -34.29 38.53 16.04
CA ALA A 40 -33.27 38.55 14.99
C ALA A 40 -33.50 39.69 13.97
N ILE A 41 -34.75 39.94 13.55
CA ILE A 41 -35.05 41.05 12.64
C ILE A 41 -34.79 42.41 13.32
N ALA A 42 -35.02 42.53 14.63
CA ALA A 42 -34.71 43.75 15.37
C ALA A 42 -33.18 43.98 15.46
N ALA A 43 -32.41 42.95 15.78
CA ALA A 43 -30.94 43.06 15.85
C ALA A 43 -30.32 43.42 14.49
N VAL A 44 -30.80 42.80 13.40
CA VAL A 44 -30.33 43.13 12.03
C VAL A 44 -30.73 44.54 11.63
N ARG A 45 -31.95 45.01 11.99
CA ARG A 45 -32.35 46.41 11.71
C ARG A 45 -31.53 47.42 12.50
N VAL A 46 -31.20 47.14 13.76
CA VAL A 46 -30.36 48.03 14.56
C VAL A 46 -28.93 48.07 14.00
N ALA A 47 -28.36 46.92 13.60
CA ALA A 47 -27.07 46.88 12.93
C ALA A 47 -27.08 47.63 11.59
N LEU A 48 -28.13 47.47 10.78
CA LEU A 48 -28.26 48.17 9.49
C LEU A 48 -28.45 49.67 9.66
N LEU A 49 -29.21 50.10 10.68
CA LEU A 49 -29.36 51.51 11.04
C LEU A 49 -28.04 52.10 11.54
N PHE A 50 -27.23 51.33 12.27
CA PHE A 50 -25.89 51.75 12.70
C PHE A 50 -24.94 51.89 11.51
N VAL A 51 -25.01 51.00 10.52
CA VAL A 51 -24.25 51.11 9.26
C VAL A 51 -24.72 52.32 8.44
N LEU A 52 -26.02 52.55 8.32
CA LEU A 52 -26.57 53.74 7.64
C LEU A 52 -26.19 55.05 8.35
N ALA A 53 -26.16 55.06 9.68
CA ALA A 53 -25.69 56.20 10.46
C ALA A 53 -24.19 56.46 10.23
N LEU A 54 -23.38 55.40 10.12
CA LEU A 54 -21.97 55.50 9.73
C LEU A 54 -21.80 56.02 8.29
N VAL A 55 -22.65 55.60 7.35
CA VAL A 55 -22.64 56.11 5.96
C VAL A 55 -22.97 57.60 5.92
N ALA A 56 -23.94 58.07 6.71
CA ALA A 56 -24.29 59.49 6.79
C ALA A 56 -23.21 60.32 7.50
N ALA A 57 -22.61 59.79 8.57
CA ALA A 57 -21.54 60.47 9.30
C ALA A 57 -20.24 60.55 8.46
N ALA A 58 -19.91 59.53 7.68
CA ALA A 58 -18.70 59.49 6.86
C ALA A 58 -18.69 60.57 5.77
N ALA A 59 -19.84 61.03 5.28
CA ALA A 59 -19.91 62.14 4.31
C ALA A 59 -19.45 63.48 4.91
N TRP A 60 -19.35 63.59 6.23
CA TRP A 60 -18.93 64.80 6.95
C TRP A 60 -17.62 64.64 7.73
N MET A 61 -16.93 63.50 7.61
CA MET A 61 -15.66 63.29 8.29
C MET A 61 -14.52 63.92 7.47
N PRO A 62 -13.76 64.89 8.01
CA PRO A 62 -12.54 65.36 7.38
C PRO A 62 -11.55 64.19 7.27
N ALA A 63 -10.77 64.19 6.19
CA ALA A 63 -9.93 63.10 5.66
C ALA A 63 -8.77 62.60 6.54
N VAL A 64 -8.86 62.70 7.88
CA VAL A 64 -7.74 62.44 8.80
C VAL A 64 -7.89 61.14 9.59
N HIS A 65 -9.06 60.49 9.62
CA HIS A 65 -9.24 59.25 10.36
C HIS A 65 -9.31 58.04 9.44
N ALA A 66 -8.26 57.22 9.47
CA ALA A 66 -8.26 55.83 9.04
C ALA A 66 -9.50 55.11 9.60
N VAL A 67 -10.35 54.55 8.75
CA VAL A 67 -11.53 53.79 9.18
C VAL A 67 -11.26 52.33 8.94
N VAL A 68 -10.99 51.63 10.04
CA VAL A 68 -10.79 50.19 10.06
C VAL A 68 -12.15 49.49 10.14
N LEU A 69 -12.58 48.81 9.07
CA LEU A 69 -13.75 47.94 9.09
C LEU A 69 -13.33 46.52 9.47
N ARG A 70 -13.73 46.08 10.67
CA ARG A 70 -13.48 44.71 11.14
C ARG A 70 -14.78 43.93 11.26
N LEU A 71 -14.89 42.83 10.52
CA LEU A 71 -15.99 41.89 10.58
C LEU A 71 -15.46 40.57 11.11
N ARG A 72 -16.10 40.03 12.15
CA ARG A 72 -15.72 38.75 12.77
C ARG A 72 -16.93 37.85 12.92
N GLY A 73 -16.81 36.62 12.44
CA GLY A 73 -17.88 35.64 12.52
C GLY A 73 -19.14 36.03 11.72
N GLY A 74 -20.14 35.15 11.77
CA GLY A 74 -21.44 35.37 11.16
C GLY A 74 -21.51 34.97 9.68
N THR A 75 -22.68 35.21 9.09
CA THR A 75 -23.00 34.82 7.71
C THR A 75 -23.31 36.06 6.88
N VAL A 76 -22.70 36.16 5.70
CA VAL A 76 -23.00 37.13 4.66
C VAL A 76 -23.84 36.43 3.60
N ASP A 77 -25.14 36.72 3.60
CA ASP A 77 -26.14 36.14 2.70
C ASP A 77 -26.76 37.17 1.75
N ARG A 78 -26.21 38.39 1.74
CA ARG A 78 -26.56 39.49 0.84
C ARG A 78 -25.30 40.07 0.22
N ALA A 79 -25.42 40.60 -1.00
CA ALA A 79 -24.30 41.25 -1.67
C ALA A 79 -23.83 42.47 -0.86
N ILE A 80 -22.52 42.60 -0.70
CA ILE A 80 -21.88 43.70 0.03
C ILE A 80 -20.85 44.33 -0.90
N THR A 81 -20.87 45.65 -1.01
CA THR A 81 -19.78 46.42 -1.62
C THR A 81 -19.14 47.27 -0.54
N VAL A 82 -17.86 47.03 -0.26
CA VAL A 82 -17.07 47.82 0.67
C VAL A 82 -16.09 48.67 -0.11
N GLY A 83 -16.04 49.96 0.20
CA GLY A 83 -15.07 50.88 -0.38
C GLY A 83 -15.11 52.23 0.33
N ARG A 84 -16.24 52.93 0.25
CA ARG A 84 -16.38 54.31 0.75
C ARG A 84 -15.90 54.48 2.19
N ALA A 85 -14.99 55.44 2.37
CA ALA A 85 -14.44 55.86 3.65
C ALA A 85 -13.72 54.77 4.44
N VAL A 86 -13.31 53.65 3.83
CA VAL A 86 -12.52 52.58 4.47
C VAL A 86 -11.11 52.62 3.90
N ASP A 87 -10.09 52.45 4.75
CA ASP A 87 -8.69 52.24 4.34
C ASP A 87 -8.19 50.84 4.70
N THR A 88 -8.64 50.30 5.84
CA THR A 88 -8.31 48.95 6.31
C THR A 88 -9.58 48.11 6.48
N LEU A 89 -9.60 46.91 5.88
CA LEU A 89 -10.66 45.92 6.04
C LEU A 89 -10.09 44.61 6.57
N LEU A 90 -10.71 44.06 7.60
CA LEU A 90 -10.42 42.72 8.11
C LEU A 90 -11.70 41.90 8.27
N MET A 91 -11.81 40.81 7.52
CA MET A 91 -12.84 39.79 7.65
C MET A 91 -12.22 38.52 8.24
N ASP A 92 -12.79 38.00 9.32
CA ASP A 92 -12.20 36.87 10.07
C ASP A 92 -13.30 35.91 10.53
N GLY A 93 -13.31 34.68 10.02
CA GLY A 93 -14.30 33.66 10.37
C GLY A 93 -15.71 33.87 9.79
N LEU A 94 -15.85 34.64 8.70
CA LEU A 94 -17.15 34.88 8.06
C LEU A 94 -17.53 33.73 7.12
N SER A 95 -18.82 33.42 7.03
CA SER A 95 -19.40 32.52 6.03
C SER A 95 -20.15 33.30 4.94
N VAL A 96 -19.67 33.30 3.71
CA VAL A 96 -20.32 33.94 2.56
C VAL A 96 -21.10 32.88 1.79
N THR A 97 -22.40 33.09 1.56
CA THR A 97 -23.28 32.05 0.99
C THR A 97 -24.36 32.63 0.07
N ASN A 98 -25.29 31.80 -0.42
CA ASN A 98 -26.42 32.18 -1.27
C ASN A 98 -26.02 32.87 -2.59
N GLY A 99 -24.86 32.53 -3.16
CA GLY A 99 -24.44 33.05 -4.46
C GLY A 99 -24.12 34.55 -4.48
N VAL A 100 -23.92 35.15 -3.31
CA VAL A 100 -23.75 36.61 -3.21
C VAL A 100 -22.33 37.04 -3.58
N ALA A 101 -22.23 38.27 -4.08
CA ALA A 101 -20.97 38.93 -4.37
C ALA A 101 -20.55 39.83 -3.21
N VAL A 102 -19.35 39.61 -2.69
CA VAL A 102 -18.65 40.53 -1.80
C VAL A 102 -17.63 41.28 -2.64
N VAL A 103 -17.75 42.60 -2.74
CA VAL A 103 -16.93 43.43 -3.61
C VAL A 103 -16.13 44.42 -2.78
N PHE A 104 -14.81 44.34 -2.85
CA PHE A 104 -13.89 45.36 -2.34
C PHE A 104 -13.56 46.32 -3.48
N ASP A 105 -14.23 47.48 -3.47
CA ASP A 105 -14.11 48.52 -4.48
C ASP A 105 -12.97 49.48 -4.08
N VAL A 106 -11.75 49.14 -4.51
CA VAL A 106 -10.51 49.87 -4.19
C VAL A 106 -10.58 51.34 -4.63
N PRO A 107 -11.09 51.69 -5.82
CA PRO A 107 -11.29 53.08 -6.22
C PRO A 107 -12.17 53.90 -5.25
N ALA A 108 -13.15 53.26 -4.62
CA ALA A 108 -14.04 53.92 -3.66
C ALA A 108 -13.44 54.04 -2.23
N MET A 109 -12.32 53.37 -1.95
CA MET A 109 -11.59 53.47 -0.68
C MET A 109 -10.87 54.80 -0.50
N LEU A 110 -10.47 55.11 0.74
CA LEU A 110 -9.72 56.31 1.06
C LEU A 110 -8.38 56.36 0.27
N PRO A 111 -7.87 57.55 -0.07
CA PRO A 111 -6.54 57.68 -0.65
C PRO A 111 -5.44 57.21 0.31
N GLY A 112 -4.30 56.79 -0.24
CA GLY A 112 -3.12 56.35 0.52
C GLY A 112 -2.94 54.83 0.55
N ALA A 113 -2.38 54.32 1.66
CA ALA A 113 -2.09 52.90 1.86
C ALA A 113 -3.35 52.14 2.28
N LEU A 114 -3.73 51.14 1.49
CA LEU A 114 -4.93 50.34 1.69
C LEU A 114 -4.58 48.92 2.14
N ARG A 115 -5.44 48.33 2.97
CA ARG A 115 -5.26 46.95 3.43
C ARG A 115 -6.58 46.19 3.46
N ILE A 116 -6.61 45.02 2.83
CA ILE A 116 -7.75 44.10 2.80
C ILE A 116 -7.27 42.75 3.29
N GLU A 117 -7.90 42.21 4.32
CA GLU A 117 -7.48 40.94 4.91
C GLU A 117 -8.68 40.01 5.18
N LEU A 118 -8.61 38.80 4.65
CA LEU A 118 -9.59 37.72 4.82
C LEU A 118 -8.90 36.55 5.53
N ARG A 119 -9.40 36.17 6.70
CA ARG A 119 -8.85 35.09 7.53
C ARG A 119 -9.92 34.06 7.83
N ASN A 120 -9.61 32.77 7.65
CA ASN A 120 -10.47 31.64 8.05
C ASN A 120 -11.92 31.79 7.60
N CYS A 121 -12.14 32.39 6.44
CA CYS A 121 -13.49 32.61 5.91
C CYS A 121 -13.95 31.35 5.16
N VAL A 122 -15.25 31.14 5.14
CA VAL A 122 -15.90 30.07 4.39
C VAL A 122 -16.73 30.69 3.28
N CYS A 123 -16.66 30.18 2.06
CA CYS A 123 -17.50 30.64 0.96
C CYS A 123 -18.16 29.46 0.25
N ASP A 124 -19.48 29.48 0.11
CA ASP A 124 -20.27 28.38 -0.45
C ASP A 124 -21.47 28.88 -1.26
N GLY A 125 -22.18 27.96 -1.90
CA GLY A 125 -23.43 28.26 -2.62
C GLY A 125 -23.24 29.15 -3.84
N GLY A 126 -22.05 29.13 -4.46
CA GLY A 126 -21.70 29.98 -5.60
C GLY A 126 -21.31 31.41 -5.21
N ALA A 127 -20.88 31.62 -3.95
CA ALA A 127 -20.41 32.92 -3.47
C ALA A 127 -19.18 33.41 -4.23
N GLN A 128 -19.07 34.73 -4.40
CA GLN A 128 -18.04 35.38 -5.19
C GLN A 128 -17.39 36.50 -4.39
N ILE A 129 -16.05 36.52 -4.32
CA ILE A 129 -15.29 37.54 -3.62
C ILE A 129 -14.48 38.31 -4.65
N TYR A 130 -14.70 39.61 -4.77
CA TYR A 130 -14.07 40.48 -5.75
C TYR A 130 -13.14 41.48 -5.08
N VAL A 131 -11.92 41.61 -5.60
CA VAL A 131 -11.07 42.78 -5.40
C VAL A 131 -11.08 43.55 -6.72
N ARG A 132 -11.76 44.70 -6.73
CA ARG A 132 -11.94 45.53 -7.92
C ARG A 132 -10.96 46.70 -7.90
N GLY A 133 -10.10 46.75 -8.90
CA GLY A 133 -9.21 47.89 -9.19
C GLY A 133 -9.83 48.94 -10.12
N TYR A 134 -8.96 49.74 -10.73
CA TYR A 134 -9.29 50.82 -11.65
C TYR A 134 -9.47 50.30 -13.08
N SER A 135 -10.58 50.64 -13.73
CA SER A 135 -10.84 50.25 -15.11
C SER A 135 -9.89 50.89 -16.14
N GLY A 136 -9.22 51.99 -15.77
CA GLY A 136 -8.20 52.69 -16.56
C GLY A 136 -6.79 52.49 -15.97
N GLU A 137 -5.91 53.48 -16.08
CA GLU A 137 -4.57 53.43 -15.51
C GLU A 137 -4.59 53.18 -13.98
N PRO A 138 -3.65 52.38 -13.44
CA PRO A 138 -3.54 52.15 -12.00
C PRO A 138 -3.16 53.46 -11.28
N ALA A 139 -3.72 53.67 -10.08
CA ALA A 139 -3.33 54.77 -9.23
C ALA A 139 -1.88 54.60 -8.74
N SER A 140 -1.04 55.61 -8.96
CA SER A 140 0.38 55.62 -8.53
C SER A 140 0.60 56.26 -7.16
N ASP A 141 -0.39 57.03 -6.65
CA ASP A 141 -0.39 57.70 -5.36
C ASP A 141 -0.92 56.81 -4.20
N ARG A 142 -1.16 55.52 -4.48
CA ARG A 142 -1.72 54.55 -3.53
C ARG A 142 -0.91 53.26 -3.52
N SER A 143 -0.97 52.54 -2.40
CA SER A 143 -0.50 51.16 -2.28
C SER A 143 -1.61 50.29 -1.72
N LEU A 144 -1.57 48.98 -2.01
CA LEU A 144 -2.60 48.05 -1.58
C LEU A 144 -1.98 46.73 -1.08
N GLU A 145 -2.35 46.32 0.12
CA GLU A 145 -2.06 44.98 0.64
C GLU A 145 -3.35 44.16 0.67
N VAL A 146 -3.36 43.02 0.00
CA VAL A 146 -4.47 42.05 0.07
C VAL A 146 -3.93 40.73 0.62
N GLY A 147 -4.49 40.28 1.74
CA GLY A 147 -4.17 39.00 2.34
C GLY A 147 -5.39 38.09 2.41
N VAL A 148 -5.33 36.91 1.82
CA VAL A 148 -6.34 35.85 1.96
C VAL A 148 -5.64 34.64 2.57
N SER A 149 -6.07 34.23 3.76
CA SER A 149 -5.50 33.06 4.44
C SER A 149 -6.59 32.19 5.04
N GLY A 150 -6.53 30.87 4.83
CA GLY A 150 -7.55 29.96 5.38
C GLY A 150 -8.91 30.10 4.71
N LEU A 151 -8.99 30.58 3.46
CA LEU A 151 -10.26 30.62 2.73
C LEU A 151 -10.64 29.21 2.31
N SER A 152 -11.83 28.75 2.70
CA SER A 152 -12.32 27.41 2.39
C SER A 152 -13.70 27.48 1.74
N GLY A 153 -13.97 26.62 0.76
CA GLY A 153 -15.27 26.64 0.08
C GLY A 153 -15.46 25.50 -0.90
N SER A 154 -16.65 24.91 -0.91
CA SER A 154 -17.04 23.82 -1.83
C SER A 154 -17.60 24.34 -3.16
N TYR A 155 -18.13 25.56 -3.17
CA TYR A 155 -18.64 26.21 -4.36
C TYR A 155 -18.48 27.74 -4.27
N CYS A 156 -17.31 28.22 -4.68
CA CYS A 156 -16.88 29.60 -4.50
C CYS A 156 -15.93 30.06 -5.61
N SER A 157 -15.76 31.37 -5.77
CA SER A 157 -14.76 31.98 -6.66
C SER A 157 -14.18 33.26 -6.07
N LEU A 158 -12.85 33.41 -6.14
CA LEU A 158 -12.09 34.60 -5.81
C LEU A 158 -11.67 35.30 -7.12
N VAL A 159 -11.99 36.58 -7.24
CA VAL A 159 -11.84 37.34 -8.49
C VAL A 159 -11.01 38.59 -8.24
N LEU A 160 -9.89 38.71 -8.95
CA LEU A 160 -9.12 39.94 -9.09
C LEU A 160 -9.48 40.55 -10.44
N MET A 161 -9.95 41.80 -10.42
CA MET A 161 -10.48 42.46 -11.60
C MET A 161 -9.88 43.85 -11.73
N HIS A 162 -9.63 44.26 -12.97
CA HIS A 162 -9.10 45.59 -13.32
C HIS A 162 -7.69 45.85 -12.78
N ASN A 163 -7.18 47.07 -12.97
CA ASN A 163 -5.81 47.43 -12.62
C ASN A 163 -5.73 47.82 -11.14
N LEU A 164 -4.97 47.05 -10.36
CA LEU A 164 -4.70 47.36 -8.96
C LEU A 164 -3.72 48.53 -8.87
N PRO A 165 -3.71 49.33 -7.78
CA PRO A 165 -2.72 50.39 -7.59
C PRO A 165 -1.28 49.94 -7.82
N ALA A 166 -0.39 50.87 -8.10
CA ALA A 166 1.05 50.57 -8.07
C ALA A 166 1.46 50.07 -6.67
N HIS A 167 2.56 49.32 -6.56
CA HIS A 167 3.04 48.80 -5.28
C HIS A 167 2.01 47.95 -4.52
N THR A 168 1.22 47.16 -5.26
CA THR A 168 0.24 46.23 -4.69
C THR A 168 0.88 44.89 -4.33
N ASN A 169 0.52 44.35 -3.18
CA ASN A 169 0.90 43.00 -2.74
C ASN A 169 -0.35 42.16 -2.44
N VAL A 170 -0.64 41.17 -3.27
CA VAL A 170 -1.74 40.22 -3.08
C VAL A 170 -1.17 38.87 -2.68
N THR A 171 -1.66 38.31 -1.58
CA THR A 171 -1.27 37.00 -1.09
C THR A 171 -2.51 36.13 -0.84
N VAL A 172 -2.53 34.92 -1.39
CA VAL A 172 -3.53 33.89 -1.13
C VAL A 172 -2.80 32.67 -0.60
N ARG A 173 -3.07 32.25 0.63
CA ARG A 173 -2.37 31.13 1.26
C ARG A 173 -3.24 30.22 2.08
N ASP A 174 -2.78 28.99 2.30
CA ASP A 174 -3.39 28.02 3.22
C ASP A 174 -4.90 27.86 2.97
N SER A 175 -5.30 27.84 1.69
CA SER A 175 -6.70 27.94 1.27
C SER A 175 -7.12 26.72 0.44
N THR A 176 -8.41 26.40 0.44
CA THR A 176 -9.00 25.33 -0.38
C THR A 176 -10.28 25.85 -1.02
N ILE A 177 -10.19 26.24 -2.30
CA ILE A 177 -11.27 26.90 -3.02
C ILE A 177 -11.74 25.96 -4.14
N VAL A 178 -12.98 25.49 -4.03
CA VAL A 178 -13.60 24.61 -5.01
C VAL A 178 -14.72 25.35 -5.72
N THR A 179 -14.79 25.20 -7.05
CA THR A 179 -15.90 25.67 -7.87
C THR A 179 -16.59 24.49 -8.51
N ALA A 180 -17.62 23.96 -7.84
CA ALA A 180 -18.28 22.73 -8.26
C ALA A 180 -19.20 22.89 -9.49
N GLY A 181 -19.65 24.10 -9.79
CA GLY A 181 -20.61 24.39 -10.85
C GLY A 181 -20.33 25.70 -11.60
N PRO A 182 -21.17 26.07 -12.57
CA PRO A 182 -20.98 27.29 -13.36
C PRO A 182 -21.17 28.55 -12.49
N MET A 183 -20.38 29.59 -12.75
CA MET A 183 -20.50 30.87 -12.05
C MET A 183 -20.97 31.97 -12.99
N ARG A 184 -21.80 32.89 -12.47
CA ARG A 184 -22.25 34.08 -13.19
C ARG A 184 -21.56 35.31 -12.63
N TYR A 185 -20.58 35.83 -13.36
CA TYR A 185 -19.81 37.00 -12.94
C TYR A 185 -20.53 38.30 -13.33
N SER A 186 -21.62 38.61 -12.64
CA SER A 186 -22.41 39.83 -12.90
C SER A 186 -21.60 41.14 -12.74
N GLN A 187 -20.49 41.10 -12.01
CA GLN A 187 -19.60 42.25 -11.83
C GLN A 187 -18.61 42.45 -12.98
N LEU A 188 -18.46 41.46 -13.88
CA LEU A 188 -17.53 41.49 -15.02
C LEU A 188 -18.28 41.79 -16.31
N SER A 189 -18.11 43.00 -16.86
CA SER A 189 -18.59 43.33 -18.21
C SER A 189 -17.72 42.65 -19.27
N GLY A 190 -18.34 41.90 -20.19
CA GLY A 190 -17.65 41.26 -21.33
C GLY A 190 -17.29 39.79 -21.13
N LEU A 191 -17.31 39.27 -19.89
CA LEU A 191 -17.19 37.84 -19.63
C LEU A 191 -18.56 37.17 -19.85
N THR A 192 -18.83 36.78 -21.10
CA THR A 192 -20.11 36.19 -21.52
C THR A 192 -20.19 34.70 -21.26
N ASP A 193 -19.05 34.00 -21.32
CA ASP A 193 -18.98 32.57 -21.07
C ASP A 193 -19.11 32.23 -19.58
N ALA A 194 -19.83 31.15 -19.29
CA ALA A 194 -19.94 30.62 -17.93
C ALA A 194 -18.61 30.00 -17.50
N VAL A 195 -17.81 30.76 -16.74
CA VAL A 195 -16.51 30.30 -16.24
C VAL A 195 -16.70 29.64 -14.86
N ALA A 196 -16.31 28.38 -14.72
CA ALA A 196 -16.26 27.72 -13.42
C ALA A 196 -14.82 27.69 -12.92
N SER A 197 -14.40 28.75 -12.21
CA SER A 197 -13.03 28.87 -11.72
C SER A 197 -12.90 29.40 -10.29
N PRO A 198 -12.13 28.71 -9.44
CA PRO A 198 -11.81 29.15 -8.09
C PRO A 198 -11.07 30.48 -8.02
N LEU A 199 -10.18 30.74 -8.96
CA LEU A 199 -9.39 31.96 -9.04
C LEU A 199 -9.48 32.58 -10.44
N VAL A 200 -10.01 33.79 -10.52
CA VAL A 200 -10.18 34.53 -11.77
C VAL A 200 -9.34 35.80 -11.75
N LEU A 201 -8.49 35.99 -12.76
CA LEU A 201 -7.81 37.25 -13.04
C LEU A 201 -8.44 37.86 -14.30
N HIS A 202 -9.00 39.06 -14.20
CA HIS A 202 -9.68 39.70 -15.32
C HIS A 202 -9.23 41.13 -15.58
N ALA A 203 -8.71 41.39 -16.79
CA ALA A 203 -8.22 42.70 -17.22
C ALA A 203 -7.28 43.33 -16.19
N THR A 204 -6.33 42.53 -15.67
CA THR A 204 -5.49 42.88 -14.54
C THR A 204 -4.07 43.24 -15.00
N SER A 205 -3.75 44.53 -15.01
CA SER A 205 -2.37 44.99 -15.19
C SER A 205 -1.75 45.28 -13.83
N LEU A 206 -0.57 44.73 -13.60
CA LEU A 206 0.22 44.92 -12.38
C LEU A 206 1.42 45.82 -12.70
N LEU A 207 1.60 46.84 -11.86
CA LEU A 207 2.69 47.80 -11.94
C LEU A 207 3.46 47.81 -10.62
N GLN A 208 4.75 47.43 -10.64
CA GLN A 208 5.57 47.35 -9.43
C GLN A 208 4.91 46.55 -8.29
N SER A 209 4.20 45.49 -8.65
CA SER A 209 3.28 44.76 -7.78
C SER A 209 3.56 43.26 -7.78
N GLN A 210 3.02 42.54 -6.80
CA GLN A 210 3.13 41.09 -6.73
C GLN A 210 1.80 40.42 -6.38
N LEU A 211 1.52 39.28 -7.01
CA LEU A 211 0.44 38.36 -6.68
C LEU A 211 1.05 36.99 -6.37
N ARG A 212 0.89 36.52 -5.14
CA ARG A 212 1.39 35.21 -4.71
C ARG A 212 0.28 34.31 -4.22
N VAL A 213 0.20 33.10 -4.76
CA VAL A 213 -0.68 32.02 -4.30
C VAL A 213 0.19 30.90 -3.78
N SER A 214 0.04 30.52 -2.51
CA SER A 214 0.91 29.51 -1.89
C SER A 214 0.15 28.52 -1.02
N ASN A 215 0.60 27.26 -0.94
CA ASN A 215 -0.01 26.24 -0.09
C ASN A 215 -1.55 26.19 -0.22
N THR A 216 -2.05 26.16 -1.45
CA THR A 216 -3.47 26.34 -1.75
C THR A 216 -3.95 25.28 -2.74
N VAL A 217 -5.16 24.76 -2.53
CA VAL A 217 -5.83 23.82 -3.44
C VAL A 217 -6.92 24.57 -4.20
N LEU A 218 -6.83 24.57 -5.52
CA LEU A 218 -7.83 25.15 -6.42
C LEU A 218 -8.44 24.01 -7.27
N ARG A 219 -9.74 23.78 -7.12
CA ARG A 219 -10.43 22.67 -7.82
C ARG A 219 -11.65 23.15 -8.58
N SER A 220 -11.77 22.72 -9.84
CA SER A 220 -12.98 22.88 -10.65
C SER A 220 -13.50 21.52 -11.12
N SER A 221 -14.79 21.25 -10.92
CA SER A 221 -15.42 19.99 -11.36
C SER A 221 -16.46 20.17 -12.45
N GLN A 222 -16.75 21.41 -12.85
CA GLN A 222 -17.71 21.71 -13.89
C GLN A 222 -17.13 21.42 -15.27
N ALA A 223 -17.96 20.91 -16.18
CA ALA A 223 -17.55 20.69 -17.57
C ALA A 223 -16.97 21.96 -18.21
N GLY A 224 -15.76 21.88 -18.78
CA GLY A 224 -15.04 23.03 -19.34
C GLY A 224 -14.51 24.04 -18.32
N GLY A 225 -14.56 23.74 -17.02
CA GLY A 225 -14.04 24.60 -15.96
C GLY A 225 -12.51 24.62 -15.86
N SER A 226 -11.98 25.57 -15.11
CA SER A 226 -10.53 25.66 -14.83
C SER A 226 -10.19 26.05 -13.40
N ALA A 227 -9.08 25.56 -12.85
CA ALA A 227 -8.69 25.91 -11.47
C ALA A 227 -8.24 27.38 -11.35
N VAL A 228 -7.59 27.89 -12.40
CA VAL A 228 -7.30 29.33 -12.58
C VAL A 228 -7.80 29.77 -13.96
N TYR A 229 -8.47 30.91 -14.04
CA TYR A 229 -8.90 31.52 -15.28
C TYR A 229 -8.33 32.92 -15.44
N VAL A 230 -7.81 33.24 -16.62
CA VAL A 230 -7.32 34.57 -16.98
C VAL A 230 -8.05 35.08 -18.21
N GLY A 231 -8.70 36.23 -18.08
CA GLY A 231 -9.45 36.87 -19.15
C GLY A 231 -9.19 38.38 -19.23
N GLY A 232 -9.55 39.01 -20.34
CA GLY A 232 -9.40 40.46 -20.54
C GLY A 232 -7.95 40.97 -20.65
N GLY A 233 -6.96 40.08 -20.59
CA GLY A 233 -5.54 40.39 -20.62
C GLY A 233 -4.91 40.62 -19.24
N VAL A 234 -3.64 40.24 -19.11
CA VAL A 234 -2.79 40.46 -17.94
C VAL A 234 -1.46 41.03 -18.40
N ASN A 235 -1.11 42.22 -17.89
CA ASN A 235 0.15 42.89 -18.19
C ASN A 235 0.96 43.06 -16.92
N LEU A 236 2.14 42.45 -16.86
CA LEU A 236 3.11 42.64 -15.78
C LEU A 236 4.16 43.67 -16.23
N LEU A 237 4.27 44.76 -15.50
CA LEU A 237 5.33 45.76 -15.66
C LEU A 237 6.10 45.88 -14.35
N SER A 238 7.36 45.41 -14.35
CA SER A 238 8.18 45.24 -13.15
C SER A 238 7.38 44.59 -12.03
N SER A 239 6.72 43.47 -12.30
CA SER A 239 5.77 42.83 -11.38
C SER A 239 5.91 41.30 -11.36
N ALA A 240 5.38 40.66 -10.32
CA ALA A 240 5.45 39.21 -10.17
C ALA A 240 4.07 38.54 -10.01
N VAL A 241 3.89 37.39 -10.64
CA VAL A 241 2.82 36.43 -10.33
C VAL A 241 3.47 35.09 -9.98
N VAL A 242 3.21 34.59 -8.78
CA VAL A 242 3.91 33.42 -8.22
C VAL A 242 2.91 32.41 -7.68
N PHE A 243 2.91 31.21 -8.22
CA PHE A 243 2.23 30.04 -7.64
C PHE A 243 3.28 29.14 -6.99
N ASP A 244 3.10 28.78 -5.72
CA ASP A 244 4.11 28.04 -4.94
C ASP A 244 3.47 27.00 -4.02
N GLY A 245 3.69 25.70 -4.28
CA GLY A 245 3.05 24.65 -3.47
C GLY A 245 1.54 24.62 -3.67
N VAL A 246 1.09 24.76 -4.91
CA VAL A 246 -0.33 24.85 -5.28
C VAL A 246 -0.78 23.54 -5.94
N SER A 247 -2.00 23.10 -5.65
CA SER A 247 -2.64 22.00 -6.39
C SER A 247 -3.74 22.55 -7.29
N LEU A 248 -3.63 22.27 -8.60
CA LEU A 248 -4.57 22.70 -9.63
C LEU A 248 -5.31 21.49 -10.18
N GLU A 249 -6.59 21.38 -9.85
CA GLU A 249 -7.41 20.23 -10.20
C GLU A 249 -8.60 20.62 -11.09
N ALA A 250 -8.79 19.93 -12.21
CA ALA A 250 -9.86 20.19 -13.17
C ALA A 250 -10.45 18.87 -13.72
N SER A 251 -11.62 18.46 -13.24
CA SER A 251 -12.25 17.16 -13.59
C SER A 251 -13.43 17.25 -14.57
N GLY A 252 -13.62 18.40 -15.21
CA GLY A 252 -14.74 18.71 -16.10
C GLY A 252 -14.69 18.08 -17.50
N GLY A 253 -14.11 16.89 -17.68
CA GLY A 253 -13.95 16.26 -18.99
C GLY A 253 -12.87 16.89 -19.87
N ALA A 254 -12.89 16.57 -21.17
CA ALA A 254 -11.79 16.88 -22.10
C ALA A 254 -11.55 18.38 -22.34
N THR A 255 -12.55 19.23 -22.10
CA THR A 255 -12.43 20.69 -22.25
C THR A 255 -11.96 21.40 -20.98
N ALA A 256 -11.85 20.70 -19.85
CA ALA A 256 -11.36 21.27 -18.60
C ALA A 256 -9.87 21.63 -18.71
N SER A 257 -9.40 22.59 -17.92
CA SER A 257 -7.98 22.99 -17.90
C SER A 257 -7.50 23.34 -16.50
N ALA A 258 -6.28 23.00 -16.12
CA ALA A 258 -5.76 23.40 -14.80
C ALA A 258 -5.62 24.92 -14.69
N MET A 259 -5.03 25.55 -15.70
CA MET A 259 -5.03 27.01 -15.87
C MET A 259 -5.44 27.33 -17.30
N HIS A 260 -6.25 28.36 -17.48
CA HIS A 260 -6.73 28.77 -18.78
C HIS A 260 -6.66 30.28 -18.97
N VAL A 261 -5.76 30.72 -19.86
CA VAL A 261 -5.76 32.08 -20.41
C VAL A 261 -6.63 32.07 -21.67
N ALA A 262 -7.67 32.89 -21.69
CA ALA A 262 -8.57 32.98 -22.83
C ALA A 262 -7.81 33.39 -24.10
N SER A 263 -8.13 32.79 -25.25
CA SER A 263 -7.44 33.03 -26.54
C SER A 263 -7.33 34.50 -26.93
N SER A 264 -8.37 35.30 -26.66
CA SER A 264 -8.39 36.75 -26.95
C SER A 264 -7.54 37.59 -25.99
N SER A 265 -7.06 37.00 -24.89
CA SER A 265 -6.33 37.68 -23.84
C SER A 265 -4.82 37.66 -24.11
N ILE A 266 -4.16 38.77 -23.77
CA ILE A 266 -2.71 38.91 -23.83
C ILE A 266 -2.14 38.60 -22.46
N LEU A 267 -1.09 37.78 -22.40
CA LEU A 267 -0.27 37.60 -21.20
C LEU A 267 1.11 38.20 -21.46
N SER A 268 1.34 39.42 -20.98
CA SER A 268 2.54 40.19 -21.28
C SER A 268 3.41 40.39 -20.04
N LEU A 269 4.68 40.01 -20.13
CA LEU A 269 5.71 40.21 -19.10
C LEU A 269 6.78 41.17 -19.62
N ARG A 270 6.92 42.34 -18.98
CA ARG A 270 7.86 43.39 -19.41
C ARG A 270 8.63 44.00 -18.24
N SER A 271 9.79 44.57 -18.56
CA SER A 271 10.60 45.40 -17.66
C SER A 271 10.91 44.70 -16.33
N HIS A 272 11.59 43.55 -16.41
CA HIS A 272 11.97 42.75 -15.24
C HIS A 272 10.77 42.23 -14.45
N SER A 273 9.80 41.65 -15.16
CA SER A 273 8.66 40.95 -14.56
C SER A 273 8.92 39.44 -14.44
N VAL A 274 8.17 38.76 -13.56
CA VAL A 274 8.27 37.30 -13.37
C VAL A 274 6.88 36.66 -13.30
N PHE A 275 6.65 35.62 -14.09
CA PHE A 275 5.54 34.69 -13.87
C PHE A 275 6.13 33.32 -13.51
N SER A 276 5.96 32.89 -12.28
CA SER A 276 6.57 31.67 -11.74
C SER A 276 5.52 30.68 -11.28
N VAL A 277 5.64 29.43 -11.73
CA VAL A 277 4.85 28.29 -11.27
C VAL A 277 5.81 27.29 -10.64
N THR A 278 5.84 27.22 -9.32
CA THR A 278 6.84 26.45 -8.57
C THR A 278 6.19 25.42 -7.64
N ASN A 279 6.69 24.18 -7.61
CA ASN A 279 6.15 23.10 -6.76
C ASN A 279 4.64 22.92 -6.94
N VAL A 280 4.17 22.83 -8.19
CA VAL A 280 2.73 22.75 -8.50
C VAL A 280 2.36 21.37 -8.99
N SER A 281 1.28 20.82 -8.43
CA SER A 281 0.67 19.59 -8.93
C SER A 281 -0.53 19.91 -9.81
N VAL A 282 -0.64 19.22 -10.94
CA VAL A 282 -1.69 19.44 -11.94
C VAL A 282 -2.42 18.12 -12.21
N VAL A 283 -3.72 18.09 -11.96
CA VAL A 283 -4.57 16.95 -12.33
C VAL A 283 -5.71 17.49 -13.17
N SER A 284 -5.71 17.18 -14.47
CA SER A 284 -6.73 17.69 -15.39
C SER A 284 -7.21 16.61 -16.35
N SER A 285 -8.52 16.49 -16.51
CA SER A 285 -9.13 15.62 -17.53
C SER A 285 -8.97 16.15 -18.96
N GLY A 286 -8.52 17.41 -19.12
CA GLY A 286 -8.26 18.05 -20.40
C GLY A 286 -6.84 18.63 -20.47
N GLY A 287 -6.74 19.95 -20.57
CA GLY A 287 -5.47 20.69 -20.68
C GLY A 287 -4.78 20.94 -19.34
N GLY A 288 -3.45 21.11 -19.36
CA GLY A 288 -2.69 21.57 -18.20
C GLY A 288 -2.76 23.09 -18.03
N LEU A 289 -1.61 23.74 -18.18
CA LEU A 289 -1.40 25.18 -18.11
C LEU A 289 -1.51 25.79 -19.52
N VAL A 290 -2.71 26.22 -19.89
CA VAL A 290 -2.98 26.87 -21.18
C VAL A 290 -2.73 28.37 -21.01
N LEU A 291 -1.64 28.88 -21.60
CA LEU A 291 -1.21 30.28 -21.52
C LEU A 291 -1.74 31.16 -22.67
N GLY A 292 -2.60 30.59 -23.52
CA GLY A 292 -3.31 31.31 -24.58
C GLY A 292 -2.49 31.49 -25.87
N GLU A 293 -2.98 32.37 -26.74
CA GLU A 293 -2.43 32.60 -28.10
C GLU A 293 -1.51 33.83 -28.18
N ARG A 294 -1.35 34.57 -27.09
CA ARG A 294 -0.69 35.89 -27.09
C ARG A 294 0.21 36.10 -25.87
N VAL A 295 1.19 35.22 -25.70
CA VAL A 295 2.21 35.35 -24.63
C VAL A 295 3.38 36.21 -25.11
N THR A 296 3.77 37.24 -24.37
CA THR A 296 4.95 38.05 -24.71
C THR A 296 5.88 38.20 -23.52
N VAL A 297 7.13 37.78 -23.68
CA VAL A 297 8.16 37.85 -22.63
C VAL A 297 9.33 38.69 -23.15
N SER A 298 9.55 39.88 -22.56
CA SER A 298 10.66 40.79 -22.90
C SER A 298 11.31 41.31 -21.63
N ASP A 299 12.64 41.20 -21.54
CA ASP A 299 13.42 41.58 -20.34
C ASP A 299 12.84 41.00 -19.04
N SER A 300 12.23 39.81 -19.10
CA SER A 300 11.37 39.22 -18.07
C SER A 300 11.42 37.70 -18.10
N VAL A 301 10.86 37.04 -17.09
CA VAL A 301 10.98 35.59 -16.90
C VAL A 301 9.61 34.92 -16.80
N LEU A 302 9.37 33.92 -17.64
CA LEU A 302 8.28 32.95 -17.50
C LEU A 302 8.90 31.60 -17.09
N ARG A 303 8.61 31.14 -15.89
CA ARG A 303 9.32 30.02 -15.27
C ARG A 303 8.38 28.97 -14.69
N LEU A 304 8.66 27.70 -14.97
CA LEU A 304 7.96 26.54 -14.42
C LEU A 304 8.99 25.60 -13.77
N VAL A 305 8.85 25.37 -12.46
CA VAL A 305 9.85 24.66 -11.66
C VAL A 305 9.20 23.63 -10.75
N GLY A 306 9.55 22.35 -10.88
CA GLY A 306 8.94 21.31 -10.05
C GLY A 306 7.43 21.24 -10.29
N VAL A 307 7.03 21.18 -11.57
CA VAL A 307 5.62 21.10 -11.97
C VAL A 307 5.34 19.70 -12.48
N GLU A 308 4.49 18.96 -11.79
CA GLU A 308 4.09 17.62 -12.20
C GLU A 308 2.61 17.64 -12.60
N GLY A 309 2.27 16.98 -13.70
CA GLY A 309 0.87 16.82 -14.03
C GLY A 309 0.49 15.63 -14.88
N SER A 310 -0.68 15.10 -14.56
CA SER A 310 -1.42 14.15 -15.38
C SER A 310 -2.51 14.89 -16.15
N VAL A 311 -2.32 14.98 -17.46
CA VAL A 311 -3.16 15.74 -18.40
C VAL A 311 -3.34 14.95 -19.69
N ALA A 312 -4.40 15.22 -20.45
CA ALA A 312 -4.71 14.44 -21.65
C ALA A 312 -3.73 14.65 -22.83
N SER A 313 -3.07 15.82 -22.91
CA SER A 313 -2.22 16.18 -24.06
C SER A 313 -0.90 16.86 -23.68
N SER A 314 -0.90 18.15 -23.36
CA SER A 314 0.31 18.90 -23.01
C SER A 314 0.18 19.55 -21.65
N LEU A 315 1.21 19.42 -20.82
CA LEU A 315 1.21 20.01 -19.48
C LEU A 315 1.29 21.54 -19.55
N VAL A 316 2.11 22.08 -20.46
CA VAL A 316 2.15 23.50 -20.78
C VAL A 316 1.71 23.69 -22.23
N ARG A 317 0.81 24.64 -22.48
CA ARG A 317 0.34 24.94 -23.84
C ARG A 317 0.34 26.43 -24.10
N CYS A 318 1.12 26.85 -25.08
CA CYS A 318 1.16 28.20 -25.61
C CYS A 318 0.89 28.10 -27.11
N ASP A 319 -0.23 28.67 -27.56
CA ASP A 319 -0.68 28.58 -28.95
C ASP A 319 -0.26 29.81 -29.79
N GLY A 320 0.52 30.71 -29.19
CA GLY A 320 1.07 31.86 -29.88
C GLY A 320 1.80 32.81 -28.94
N GLY A 321 2.70 33.61 -29.52
CA GLY A 321 3.45 34.60 -28.75
C GLY A 321 4.91 34.78 -29.18
N THR A 322 5.66 35.52 -28.37
CA THR A 322 7.07 35.78 -28.60
C THR A 322 7.86 35.77 -27.30
N VAL A 323 8.95 35.01 -27.27
CA VAL A 323 10.02 35.14 -26.28
C VAL A 323 11.07 36.04 -26.91
N GLY A 324 10.98 37.34 -26.59
CA GLY A 324 11.77 38.39 -27.20
C GLY A 324 13.12 38.61 -26.52
N ALA A 325 13.83 39.65 -26.95
CA ALA A 325 15.11 40.05 -26.37
C ALA A 325 15.02 40.20 -24.83
N GLY A 326 16.01 39.65 -24.14
CA GLY A 326 16.05 39.63 -22.66
C GLY A 326 14.94 38.78 -22.01
N GLY A 327 14.07 38.14 -22.79
CA GLY A 327 13.05 37.23 -22.29
C GLY A 327 13.63 35.84 -21.99
N TRP A 328 13.23 35.25 -20.87
CA TRP A 328 13.64 33.90 -20.47
C TRP A 328 12.42 33.01 -20.21
N LEU A 329 12.29 31.93 -20.98
CA LEU A 329 11.35 30.85 -20.71
C LEU A 329 12.11 29.69 -20.07
N ASP A 330 11.87 29.44 -18.79
CA ASP A 330 12.53 28.39 -18.02
C ASP A 330 11.57 27.26 -17.66
N MET A 331 11.92 26.03 -18.02
CA MET A 331 11.26 24.82 -17.58
C MET A 331 12.29 23.93 -16.90
N HIS A 332 12.16 23.78 -15.58
CA HIS A 332 13.07 22.99 -14.77
C HIS A 332 12.27 21.97 -13.95
N ASP A 333 12.62 20.69 -14.00
CA ASP A 333 11.91 19.67 -13.22
C ASP A 333 10.39 19.64 -13.53
N VAL A 334 10.04 19.69 -14.82
CA VAL A 334 8.64 19.63 -15.29
C VAL A 334 8.30 18.23 -15.83
N TRP A 335 7.27 17.61 -15.26
CA TRP A 335 6.94 16.21 -15.46
C TRP A 335 5.54 16.03 -16.04
N ALA A 336 5.47 15.56 -17.28
CA ALA A 336 4.24 15.24 -17.98
C ALA A 336 3.97 13.72 -17.93
N VAL A 337 3.01 13.34 -17.11
CA VAL A 337 2.86 11.96 -16.61
C VAL A 337 1.73 11.18 -17.30
N GLY A 338 0.88 11.84 -18.09
CA GLY A 338 -0.19 11.17 -18.83
C GLY A 338 0.32 10.35 -20.03
N GLU A 339 -0.49 9.38 -20.47
CA GLU A 339 -0.08 8.28 -21.38
C GLU A 339 0.34 8.71 -22.80
N ALA A 340 0.15 9.96 -23.17
CA ALA A 340 0.69 10.56 -24.40
C ALA A 340 1.21 11.98 -24.17
N SER A 341 1.52 12.31 -22.91
CA SER A 341 1.71 13.69 -22.53
C SER A 341 3.13 14.17 -22.79
N LEU A 342 3.21 15.38 -23.34
CA LEU A 342 4.45 16.12 -23.55
C LEU A 342 4.55 17.30 -22.59
N VAL A 343 5.77 17.75 -22.30
CA VAL A 343 6.04 18.81 -21.33
C VAL A 343 5.44 20.13 -21.79
N ALA A 344 5.71 20.54 -23.03
CA ALA A 344 5.17 21.79 -23.56
C ALA A 344 4.82 21.75 -25.06
N SER A 345 3.61 22.19 -25.42
CA SER A 345 3.30 22.56 -26.80
C SER A 345 3.42 24.07 -26.92
N LEU A 346 4.37 24.53 -27.73
CA LEU A 346 4.68 25.93 -27.98
C LEU A 346 4.32 26.31 -29.42
N SER A 347 3.24 25.71 -29.93
CA SER A 347 2.76 25.93 -31.30
C SER A 347 2.49 27.42 -31.53
N GLY A 348 3.18 28.04 -32.48
CA GLY A 348 3.01 29.46 -32.78
C GLY A 348 3.80 30.43 -31.89
N VAL A 349 4.55 29.93 -30.89
CA VAL A 349 5.50 30.76 -30.14
C VAL A 349 6.77 30.93 -30.95
N THR A 350 7.21 32.18 -31.10
CA THR A 350 8.47 32.52 -31.77
C THR A 350 9.53 32.94 -30.74
N LEU A 351 10.67 32.25 -30.73
CA LEU A 351 11.88 32.70 -30.04
C LEU A 351 12.60 33.71 -30.94
N SER A 352 12.68 34.97 -30.47
CA SER A 352 13.23 36.10 -31.22
C SER A 352 14.17 36.94 -30.34
N GLY A 353 15.31 36.37 -30.02
CA GLY A 353 16.40 37.00 -29.26
C GLY A 353 16.38 36.71 -27.76
N GLY A 354 15.43 35.91 -27.28
CA GLY A 354 15.39 35.43 -25.91
C GLY A 354 16.09 34.10 -25.69
N THR A 355 15.89 33.54 -24.50
CA THR A 355 16.45 32.25 -24.08
C THR A 355 15.33 31.30 -23.66
N VAL A 356 15.45 30.03 -24.03
CA VAL A 356 14.62 28.93 -23.52
C VAL A 356 15.54 27.92 -22.83
N SER A 357 15.29 27.63 -21.56
CA SER A 357 15.97 26.55 -20.82
C SER A 357 15.00 25.42 -20.52
N ILE A 358 15.43 24.19 -20.79
CA ILE A 358 14.65 22.98 -20.48
C ILE A 358 15.60 22.01 -19.79
N ALA A 359 15.47 21.89 -18.48
CA ALA A 359 16.36 21.06 -17.68
C ALA A 359 15.58 20.11 -16.78
N ARG A 360 16.09 18.89 -16.61
CA ARG A 360 15.51 17.89 -15.68
C ARG A 360 14.01 17.62 -15.94
N CYS A 361 13.54 17.80 -17.17
CA CYS A 361 12.13 17.57 -17.51
C CYS A 361 11.91 16.14 -18.01
N ALA A 362 10.73 15.59 -17.71
CA ALA A 362 10.36 14.22 -18.08
C ALA A 362 9.00 14.19 -18.79
N ALA A 363 8.94 13.52 -19.94
CA ALA A 363 7.71 13.23 -20.67
C ALA A 363 7.52 11.73 -20.83
N THR A 364 6.29 11.26 -20.59
CA THR A 364 5.92 9.87 -20.91
C THR A 364 5.91 9.65 -22.42
N GLY A 365 5.44 10.63 -23.20
CA GLY A 365 5.48 10.60 -24.66
C GLY A 365 6.89 10.77 -25.23
N ALA A 366 7.09 10.35 -26.49
CA ALA A 366 8.37 10.48 -27.19
C ALA A 366 8.76 11.93 -27.51
N THR A 367 7.78 12.84 -27.54
CA THR A 367 7.99 14.27 -27.75
C THR A 367 8.09 14.99 -26.41
N LEU A 368 9.16 15.77 -26.22
CA LEU A 368 9.35 16.59 -25.02
C LEU A 368 8.64 17.94 -25.20
N VAL A 369 8.96 18.64 -26.28
CA VAL A 369 8.40 19.94 -26.63
C VAL A 369 8.06 19.98 -28.11
N SER A 370 6.97 20.65 -28.50
CA SER A 370 6.56 20.78 -29.90
C SER A 370 6.30 22.24 -30.30
N GLY A 371 6.45 22.54 -31.59
CA GLY A 371 5.89 23.76 -32.21
C GLY A 371 6.68 25.06 -32.06
N LEU A 372 7.80 25.07 -31.32
CA LEU A 372 8.62 26.27 -31.12
C LEU A 372 9.31 26.71 -32.43
N ALA A 373 9.02 27.93 -32.89
CA ALA A 373 9.72 28.56 -34.01
C ALA A 373 10.91 29.38 -33.50
N ILE A 374 12.09 29.20 -34.09
CA ILE A 374 13.31 29.91 -33.68
C ILE A 374 13.76 30.82 -34.82
N THR A 375 13.63 32.15 -34.64
CA THR A 375 14.18 33.15 -35.56
C THR A 375 15.55 33.62 -35.10
N SER A 376 15.71 33.85 -33.80
CA SER A 376 16.99 34.16 -33.14
C SER A 376 16.89 33.87 -31.64
N GLY A 377 18.00 33.76 -30.93
CA GLY A 377 18.04 33.39 -29.51
C GLY A 377 18.66 32.01 -29.27
N ALA A 378 18.58 31.52 -28.04
CA ALA A 378 19.21 30.26 -27.65
C ALA A 378 18.23 29.32 -26.95
N VAL A 379 18.30 28.03 -27.29
CA VAL A 379 17.60 26.96 -26.56
C VAL A 379 18.66 26.09 -25.91
N SER A 380 18.72 26.08 -24.58
CA SER A 380 19.64 25.27 -23.80
C SER A 380 18.88 24.13 -23.12
N VAL A 381 19.40 22.92 -23.23
CA VAL A 381 18.76 21.73 -22.68
C VAL A 381 19.73 20.93 -21.84
N GLN A 382 19.25 20.35 -20.73
CA GLN A 382 20.08 19.56 -19.84
C GLN A 382 19.29 18.43 -19.20
N CYS A 383 19.81 17.21 -19.30
CA CYS A 383 19.32 16.07 -18.52
C CYS A 383 17.79 15.90 -18.61
N ASN A 384 17.24 15.73 -19.80
CA ASN A 384 15.79 15.53 -19.99
C ASN A 384 15.49 14.10 -20.40
N ARG A 385 14.25 13.65 -20.17
CA ARG A 385 13.77 12.31 -20.52
C ARG A 385 12.49 12.39 -21.32
N ALA A 386 12.40 11.62 -22.40
CA ALA A 386 11.18 11.50 -23.20
C ALA A 386 11.07 10.10 -23.80
N GLY A 387 9.86 9.52 -23.81
CA GLY A 387 9.61 8.20 -24.38
C GLY A 387 10.45 7.09 -23.74
N GLY A 388 10.68 7.18 -22.42
CA GLY A 388 11.43 6.19 -21.64
C GLY A 388 12.96 6.32 -21.68
N ARG A 389 13.53 7.23 -22.47
CA ARG A 389 15.00 7.40 -22.60
C ARG A 389 15.49 8.80 -22.27
N VAL A 390 16.72 8.89 -21.78
CA VAL A 390 17.41 10.16 -21.51
C VAL A 390 17.90 10.75 -22.84
N LEU A 391 17.74 12.06 -23.01
CA LEU A 391 18.13 12.80 -24.21
C LEU A 391 19.54 13.36 -24.01
N GLN A 392 20.51 12.82 -24.75
CA GLN A 392 21.93 13.13 -24.58
C GLN A 392 22.54 13.90 -25.75
N SER A 393 21.96 13.79 -26.95
CA SER A 393 22.47 14.42 -28.16
C SER A 393 21.46 15.38 -28.80
N SER A 394 21.95 16.31 -29.62
CA SER A 394 21.07 17.20 -30.40
C SER A 394 20.14 16.43 -31.36
N GLY A 395 20.55 15.22 -31.80
CA GLY A 395 19.70 14.32 -32.57
C GLY A 395 18.53 13.77 -31.75
N ASP A 396 18.75 13.47 -30.48
CA ASP A 396 17.69 13.02 -29.56
C ASP A 396 16.65 14.11 -29.34
N TYR A 397 17.11 15.33 -29.08
CA TYR A 397 16.22 16.48 -28.92
C TYR A 397 15.45 16.81 -30.19
N ARG A 398 16.06 16.65 -31.38
CA ARG A 398 15.35 16.82 -32.66
C ARG A 398 14.20 15.83 -32.79
N MET A 399 14.40 14.57 -32.45
CA MET A 399 13.33 13.57 -32.42
C MET A 399 12.28 13.86 -31.34
N ALA A 400 12.70 14.49 -30.24
CA ALA A 400 11.81 14.95 -29.16
C ALA A 400 11.12 16.30 -29.44
N GLY A 401 11.21 16.81 -30.69
CA GLY A 401 10.49 18.00 -31.17
C GLY A 401 11.21 19.34 -31.05
N LEU A 402 12.49 19.33 -30.66
CA LEU A 402 13.35 20.53 -30.56
C LEU A 402 14.46 20.51 -31.63
N PRO A 403 14.32 21.27 -32.74
CA PRO A 403 15.19 21.12 -33.92
C PRO A 403 16.61 21.68 -33.74
N SER A 404 16.78 22.72 -32.93
CA SER A 404 18.06 23.41 -32.70
C SER A 404 18.22 23.70 -31.20
N VAL A 405 19.20 23.05 -30.56
CA VAL A 405 19.47 23.15 -29.11
C VAL A 405 20.96 23.10 -28.82
N SER A 406 21.37 23.75 -27.73
CA SER A 406 22.66 23.56 -27.07
C SER A 406 22.48 22.56 -25.93
N VAL A 407 23.12 21.39 -26.03
CA VAL A 407 23.00 20.33 -25.04
C VAL A 407 24.10 20.48 -24.00
N VAL A 408 23.71 20.59 -22.73
CA VAL A 408 24.61 20.60 -21.58
C VAL A 408 24.57 19.23 -20.90
N PRO A 409 25.73 18.64 -20.56
CA PRO A 409 25.80 17.39 -19.79
C PRO A 409 25.03 17.45 -18.47
N CYS A 410 24.53 16.32 -17.97
CA CYS A 410 23.74 16.25 -16.73
C CYS A 410 24.49 16.74 -15.48
N ASP A 411 25.81 16.52 -15.44
CA ASP A 411 26.76 16.94 -14.41
C ASP A 411 27.37 18.32 -14.67
N GLY A 412 27.18 18.84 -15.88
CA GLY A 412 27.62 20.17 -16.26
C GLY A 412 26.75 21.27 -15.66
N CYS A 413 27.19 22.51 -15.84
CA CYS A 413 26.40 23.68 -15.52
C CYS A 413 26.64 24.75 -16.57
N ALA A 414 25.62 25.56 -16.82
CA ALA A 414 25.69 26.65 -17.78
C ALA A 414 24.85 27.82 -17.31
N ALA A 415 25.36 29.04 -17.47
CA ALA A 415 24.64 30.26 -17.12
C ALA A 415 23.27 30.34 -17.80
N ALA A 416 23.15 29.89 -19.05
CA ALA A 416 21.90 29.88 -19.81
C ALA A 416 20.79 28.97 -19.23
N LEU A 417 21.13 28.07 -18.30
CA LEU A 417 20.18 27.19 -17.61
C LEU A 417 19.90 27.67 -16.18
N ALA A 418 20.86 28.34 -15.54
CA ALA A 418 20.80 28.67 -14.12
C ALA A 418 20.46 30.15 -13.84
N CYS A 419 20.84 31.06 -14.74
CA CYS A 419 20.86 32.49 -14.47
C CYS A 419 20.00 33.27 -15.45
N PHE A 420 19.30 34.29 -14.93
CA PHE A 420 18.66 35.29 -15.77
C PHE A 420 19.69 36.29 -16.30
N ASP A 421 20.03 36.17 -17.58
CA ASP A 421 21.14 36.90 -18.22
C ASP A 421 21.12 38.42 -17.96
N ALA A 422 19.95 39.06 -18.09
CA ALA A 422 19.84 40.52 -17.97
C ALA A 422 20.29 41.06 -16.60
N LEU A 423 20.12 40.27 -15.53
CA LEU A 423 20.50 40.64 -14.15
C LEU A 423 21.68 39.83 -13.62
N THR A 424 22.37 39.06 -14.47
CA THR A 424 23.56 38.32 -14.09
C THR A 424 24.83 39.16 -14.32
N ALA A 425 25.66 39.31 -13.30
CA ALA A 425 26.93 40.02 -13.36
C ALA A 425 28.07 39.11 -13.82
N SER A 426 28.16 37.90 -13.25
CA SER A 426 29.15 36.88 -13.61
C SER A 426 28.63 35.48 -13.29
N PHE A 427 29.23 34.45 -13.90
CA PHE A 427 28.95 33.04 -13.62
C PHE A 427 30.27 32.31 -13.40
N SER A 428 30.45 31.74 -12.20
CA SER A 428 31.66 31.00 -11.79
C SER A 428 31.26 29.91 -10.79
N ASP A 429 31.94 28.76 -10.82
CA ASP A 429 31.68 27.62 -9.93
C ASP A 429 30.19 27.19 -9.88
N CYS A 430 29.52 27.25 -11.04
CA CYS A 430 28.10 26.96 -11.21
C CYS A 430 27.13 27.87 -10.42
N VAL A 431 27.59 29.04 -9.97
CA VAL A 431 26.79 30.02 -9.24
C VAL A 431 26.69 31.32 -10.03
N CYS A 432 25.51 31.94 -9.99
CA CYS A 432 25.26 33.24 -10.60
C CYS A 432 25.55 34.35 -9.58
N SER A 433 26.42 35.29 -9.92
CA SER A 433 26.55 36.55 -9.17
C SER A 433 25.64 37.60 -9.80
N CYS A 434 24.77 38.23 -9.02
CA CYS A 434 23.75 39.11 -9.55
C CYS A 434 24.17 40.58 -9.64
N ARG A 435 23.67 41.29 -10.65
CA ARG A 435 23.70 42.76 -10.73
C ARG A 435 22.70 43.34 -9.73
N ALA A 436 22.81 44.65 -9.47
CA ALA A 436 21.81 45.37 -8.69
C ALA A 436 20.40 45.15 -9.25
N GLY A 437 19.46 44.76 -8.38
CA GLY A 437 18.08 44.41 -8.74
C GLY A 437 17.83 42.92 -8.98
N GLY A 438 18.87 42.10 -9.17
CA GLY A 438 18.74 40.65 -9.22
C GLY A 438 18.66 40.05 -7.81
N MET A 439 17.74 39.09 -7.62
CA MET A 439 17.44 38.44 -6.34
C MET A 439 17.57 36.92 -6.48
N GLY A 440 18.14 36.28 -5.45
CA GLY A 440 18.30 34.83 -5.36
C GLY A 440 19.36 34.24 -6.31
N GLU A 441 19.54 32.92 -6.23
CA GLU A 441 20.59 32.17 -6.95
C GLU A 441 20.51 32.27 -8.48
N ALA A 442 19.32 32.56 -9.02
CA ALA A 442 19.09 32.68 -10.47
C ALA A 442 19.06 34.14 -10.94
N CYS A 443 19.37 35.11 -10.08
CA CYS A 443 19.36 36.55 -10.37
C CYS A 443 18.03 37.05 -10.95
N LEU A 444 16.91 36.59 -10.37
CA LEU A 444 15.58 36.93 -10.86
C LEU A 444 15.16 38.34 -10.39
N PRO A 445 14.30 39.04 -11.15
CA PRO A 445 13.82 40.36 -10.73
C PRO A 445 13.06 40.41 -9.40
N PHE A 446 12.45 39.29 -9.03
CA PHE A 446 11.67 39.13 -7.80
C PHE A 446 12.13 37.88 -7.05
N ASN A 447 11.97 37.91 -5.73
CA ASN A 447 12.21 36.74 -4.90
C ASN A 447 11.13 35.68 -5.15
N VAL A 448 11.49 34.62 -5.86
CA VAL A 448 10.63 33.46 -6.12
C VAL A 448 11.28 32.20 -5.53
N PRO A 449 10.49 31.17 -5.18
CA PRO A 449 11.04 29.93 -4.63
C PRO A 449 12.08 29.32 -5.56
N PRO A 450 13.23 28.86 -5.03
CA PRO A 450 14.28 28.28 -5.86
C PRO A 450 13.83 26.95 -6.46
N ALA A 451 14.53 26.51 -7.51
CA ALA A 451 14.48 25.10 -7.87
C ALA A 451 15.05 24.29 -6.71
N ARG A 452 14.40 23.17 -6.35
CA ARG A 452 15.01 22.24 -5.40
C ARG A 452 16.37 21.86 -5.94
N ALA A 453 17.42 21.99 -5.12
CA ALA A 453 18.70 21.43 -5.47
C ALA A 453 18.51 19.90 -5.57
N GLY A 454 18.49 19.37 -6.79
CA GLY A 454 18.76 17.95 -7.00
C GLY A 454 20.14 17.70 -6.42
N GLY A 455 20.19 17.11 -5.24
CA GLY A 455 21.39 16.98 -4.42
C GLY A 455 22.55 16.43 -5.24
N GLY A 456 23.70 17.08 -5.12
CA GLY A 456 24.93 16.70 -5.80
C GLY A 456 25.30 15.25 -5.55
N GLY A 457 26.07 14.69 -6.49
CA GLY A 457 26.63 13.35 -6.45
C GLY A 457 27.46 13.11 -5.20
N GLY A 458 26.79 12.79 -4.09
CA GLY A 458 27.41 12.17 -2.94
C GLY A 458 27.84 10.77 -3.34
N ALA A 459 28.99 10.33 -2.82
CA ALA A 459 29.57 9.03 -3.13
C ALA A 459 28.51 7.91 -3.15
N GLU A 460 28.43 7.19 -4.28
CA GLU A 460 27.58 6.01 -4.49
C GLU A 460 28.02 4.79 -3.66
N GLY A 461 28.65 5.02 -2.52
CA GLY A 461 29.04 3.96 -1.61
C GLY A 461 27.81 3.33 -0.94
N CYS A 462 27.87 2.02 -0.75
CA CYS A 462 26.93 1.31 0.10
C CYS A 462 27.10 1.75 1.56
N VAL A 463 25.98 1.94 2.26
CA VAL A 463 26.00 2.03 3.71
C VAL A 463 26.30 0.63 4.23
N SER A 464 27.44 0.45 4.91
CA SER A 464 27.88 -0.87 5.32
C SER A 464 28.37 -0.96 6.77
N GLY A 465 28.09 -2.10 7.41
CA GLY A 465 28.59 -2.44 8.75
C GLY A 465 28.06 -1.55 9.88
N VAL A 466 26.90 -0.90 9.70
CA VAL A 466 26.29 0.00 10.69
C VAL A 466 24.97 -0.54 11.21
N MET A 467 24.60 -0.09 12.41
CA MET A 467 23.27 -0.30 12.98
C MET A 467 22.47 0.99 12.90
N LEU A 468 21.31 0.94 12.23
CA LEU A 468 20.38 2.06 12.13
C LEU A 468 19.33 1.95 13.23
N THR A 469 19.23 2.98 14.06
CA THR A 469 18.28 3.09 15.19
C THR A 469 17.32 4.26 15.04
N GLU A 470 17.36 4.98 13.92
CA GLU A 470 16.48 6.11 13.62
C GLU A 470 15.84 5.96 12.24
N SER A 471 14.64 6.51 12.08
CA SER A 471 13.91 6.48 10.80
C SER A 471 14.58 7.42 9.79
N VAL A 472 14.75 6.96 8.55
CA VAL A 472 15.43 7.72 7.49
C VAL A 472 14.74 7.51 6.15
N THR A 473 14.71 8.56 5.32
CA THR A 473 14.28 8.46 3.92
C THR A 473 15.49 8.58 3.01
N VAL A 474 15.69 7.58 2.16
CA VAL A 474 16.75 7.50 1.16
C VAL A 474 16.16 7.75 -0.22
N GLY A 475 16.88 8.53 -1.00
CA GLY A 475 16.65 8.70 -2.43
C GLY A 475 17.36 9.94 -2.94
N GLY A 476 17.22 11.10 -2.27
CA GLY A 476 18.17 12.23 -2.27
C GLY A 476 18.88 12.62 -3.58
N GLY A 477 18.30 12.36 -4.76
CA GLY A 477 18.92 12.53 -6.07
C GLY A 477 19.97 11.47 -6.47
N ARG A 478 20.05 10.34 -5.78
CA ARG A 478 20.99 9.25 -6.07
C ARG A 478 20.35 8.18 -6.94
N ALA A 479 21.11 7.63 -7.88
CA ALA A 479 20.70 6.47 -8.70
C ALA A 479 20.67 5.16 -7.90
N THR A 480 21.48 5.07 -6.84
CA THR A 480 21.67 3.85 -6.05
C THR A 480 21.41 4.07 -4.56
N ALA A 481 20.56 3.22 -3.99
CA ALA A 481 20.36 3.06 -2.55
C ALA A 481 20.85 1.66 -2.14
N CYS A 482 22.05 1.59 -1.55
CA CYS A 482 22.69 0.32 -1.19
C CYS A 482 22.92 0.18 0.31
N PHE A 483 22.50 -0.94 0.87
CA PHE A 483 22.75 -1.38 2.25
C PHE A 483 23.44 -2.74 2.23
N ASP A 484 24.57 -2.86 2.90
CA ASP A 484 25.32 -4.12 3.01
C ASP A 484 25.74 -4.39 4.46
N SER A 485 25.33 -5.51 5.04
CA SER A 485 25.64 -5.84 6.44
C SER A 485 25.11 -4.78 7.42
N VAL A 486 23.93 -4.24 7.14
CA VAL A 486 23.25 -3.22 7.97
C VAL A 486 22.21 -3.87 8.88
N VAL A 487 22.17 -3.44 10.14
CA VAL A 487 21.17 -3.88 11.12
C VAL A 487 20.18 -2.74 11.36
N PHE A 488 18.93 -2.91 10.95
CA PHE A 488 17.83 -2.00 11.28
C PHE A 488 17.26 -2.45 12.63
N SER A 489 17.37 -1.61 13.66
CA SER A 489 17.07 -1.99 15.04
C SER A 489 16.03 -1.07 15.67
N GLY A 490 14.96 -1.67 16.21
CA GLY A 490 13.88 -0.99 16.88
C GLY A 490 12.72 -0.62 15.94
N PRO A 491 11.67 0.04 16.47
CA PRO A 491 10.44 0.35 15.73
C PRO A 491 10.62 1.55 14.79
N ILE A 492 11.63 1.49 13.93
CA ILE A 492 11.99 2.54 12.97
C ILE A 492 11.41 2.25 11.59
N THR A 493 11.28 3.29 10.77
CA THR A 493 10.90 3.15 9.36
C THR A 493 12.00 3.72 8.47
N VAL A 494 12.63 2.85 7.68
CA VAL A 494 13.55 3.24 6.61
C VAL A 494 12.80 3.23 5.30
N THR A 495 12.74 4.35 4.61
CA THR A 495 12.01 4.50 3.34
C THR A 495 12.97 4.72 2.20
N VAL A 496 12.94 3.89 1.17
CA VAL A 496 13.57 4.13 -0.13
C VAL A 496 12.48 4.64 -1.06
N ASP A 497 12.39 5.97 -1.16
CA ASP A 497 11.38 6.64 -1.97
C ASP A 497 11.90 6.80 -3.39
N LEU A 498 11.42 5.93 -4.30
CA LEU A 498 11.87 5.88 -5.69
C LEU A 498 11.68 7.22 -6.40
N ARG A 499 10.68 8.03 -5.99
CA ARG A 499 10.42 9.34 -6.60
C ARG A 499 11.56 10.34 -6.35
N SER A 500 12.32 10.14 -5.28
CA SER A 500 13.38 11.05 -4.85
C SER A 500 14.76 10.63 -5.35
N MET A 501 14.85 9.50 -6.06
CA MET A 501 16.08 9.00 -6.67
C MET A 501 16.39 9.72 -8.00
N ASP A 502 17.55 9.43 -8.61
CA ASP A 502 17.97 10.06 -9.87
C ASP A 502 17.20 9.52 -11.08
N VAL A 503 16.23 10.29 -11.54
CA VAL A 503 15.32 9.97 -12.64
C VAL A 503 16.03 9.95 -14.00
N PHE A 504 17.24 10.50 -14.06
CA PHE A 504 18.04 10.58 -15.29
C PHE A 504 19.17 9.54 -15.30
N ALA A 505 19.24 8.71 -14.27
CA ALA A 505 20.03 7.49 -14.33
C ALA A 505 19.46 6.53 -15.38
N ASP A 506 20.32 5.62 -15.85
CA ASP A 506 19.89 4.53 -16.73
C ASP A 506 18.96 3.56 -16.00
N ALA A 507 19.23 3.30 -14.71
CA ALA A 507 18.46 2.44 -13.83
C ALA A 507 18.51 2.94 -12.37
N LEU A 508 17.46 2.65 -11.59
CA LEU A 508 17.46 2.84 -10.14
C LEU A 508 17.86 1.55 -9.45
N ASN A 509 18.93 1.57 -8.66
CA ASN A 509 19.40 0.39 -7.96
C ASN A 509 19.04 0.47 -6.48
N VAL A 510 18.27 -0.49 -5.97
CA VAL A 510 18.00 -0.64 -4.54
C VAL A 510 18.53 -2.00 -4.12
N THR A 511 19.63 -2.03 -3.36
CA THR A 511 20.29 -3.29 -3.01
C THR A 511 20.40 -3.45 -1.51
N LEU A 512 19.94 -4.60 -1.01
CA LEU A 512 20.11 -5.04 0.37
C LEU A 512 20.86 -6.36 0.38
N ARG A 513 22.03 -6.38 1.01
CA ARG A 513 22.87 -7.58 1.16
C ARG A 513 23.19 -7.82 2.63
N HIS A 514 23.06 -9.05 3.10
CA HIS A 514 23.43 -9.43 4.48
C HIS A 514 22.79 -8.54 5.56
N CYS A 515 21.60 -8.00 5.29
CA CYS A 515 20.94 -7.05 6.18
C CYS A 515 20.07 -7.77 7.20
N VAL A 516 19.91 -7.18 8.39
CA VAL A 516 19.06 -7.69 9.46
C VAL A 516 18.01 -6.65 9.83
N LEU A 517 16.73 -6.99 9.79
CA LEU A 517 15.64 -6.16 10.32
C LEU A 517 15.21 -6.73 11.66
N ALA A 518 15.37 -5.98 12.75
CA ALA A 518 15.15 -6.44 14.11
C ALA A 518 14.26 -5.49 14.92
N GLY A 519 13.48 -6.05 15.83
CA GLY A 519 12.78 -5.28 16.86
C GLY A 519 11.67 -4.37 16.34
N GLY A 520 10.94 -4.80 15.31
CA GLY A 520 9.83 -4.02 14.73
C GLY A 520 10.21 -3.09 13.58
N ALA A 521 11.46 -3.14 13.10
CA ALA A 521 11.93 -2.27 12.03
C ALA A 521 11.17 -2.50 10.71
N GLN A 522 10.82 -1.41 10.03
CA GLN A 522 10.13 -1.42 8.74
C GLN A 522 11.03 -0.86 7.65
N LEU A 523 11.17 -1.59 6.54
CA LEU A 523 11.80 -1.11 5.31
C LEU A 523 10.72 -0.90 4.25
N ARG A 524 10.48 0.34 3.85
CA ARG A 524 9.51 0.70 2.81
C ARG A 524 10.23 1.04 1.52
N ILE A 525 9.90 0.39 0.40
CA ILE A 525 10.45 0.69 -0.93
C ILE A 525 9.30 0.99 -1.87
N GLY A 526 9.43 2.02 -2.70
CA GLY A 526 8.46 2.34 -3.74
C GLY A 526 7.95 3.77 -3.64
N GLY A 527 6.63 3.93 -3.69
CA GLY A 527 5.96 5.21 -3.53
C GLY A 527 5.51 5.86 -4.83
N LEU A 528 5.54 5.17 -5.97
CA LEU A 528 5.12 5.76 -7.24
C LEU A 528 3.63 5.50 -7.51
N SER A 529 2.97 6.48 -8.14
CA SER A 529 1.70 6.23 -8.80
C SER A 529 1.94 5.51 -10.14
N GLU A 530 0.92 4.85 -10.70
CA GLU A 530 1.04 4.20 -12.01
C GLU A 530 1.42 5.19 -13.12
N SER A 531 0.88 6.42 -13.07
CA SER A 531 1.28 7.46 -14.00
C SER A 531 2.75 7.80 -13.79
N THR A 532 3.16 8.12 -12.56
CA THR A 532 4.54 8.56 -12.25
C THR A 532 5.57 7.45 -12.52
N ALA A 533 5.18 6.18 -12.45
CA ALA A 533 6.07 5.06 -12.74
C ALA A 533 6.49 4.95 -14.23
N ARG A 534 5.72 5.50 -15.17
CA ARG A 534 6.02 5.42 -16.61
C ARG A 534 7.18 6.29 -17.08
N PRO A 535 7.31 7.56 -16.66
CA PRO A 535 8.49 8.37 -17.00
C PRO A 535 9.74 7.99 -16.21
N MET A 536 9.65 7.11 -15.20
CA MET A 536 10.79 6.73 -14.38
C MET A 536 11.72 5.74 -15.11
N PRO A 537 13.05 5.78 -14.83
CA PRO A 537 13.92 4.70 -15.21
C PRO A 537 13.50 3.39 -14.54
N HIS A 538 13.82 2.27 -15.18
CA HIS A 538 13.56 0.94 -14.61
C HIS A 538 14.30 0.77 -13.28
N ALA A 539 13.68 0.07 -12.34
CA ALA A 539 14.22 -0.17 -11.01
C ALA A 539 14.70 -1.61 -10.84
N LEU A 540 15.89 -1.79 -10.29
CA LEU A 540 16.50 -3.06 -9.89
C LEU A 540 16.54 -3.13 -8.36
N VAL A 541 15.52 -3.75 -7.76
CA VAL A 541 15.41 -3.97 -6.32
C VAL A 541 15.90 -5.37 -6.00
N ASN A 542 17.11 -5.50 -5.44
CA ASN A 542 17.72 -6.78 -5.09
C ASN A 542 17.91 -6.90 -3.59
N MET A 543 17.19 -7.82 -2.98
CA MET A 543 17.25 -8.16 -1.56
C MET A 543 17.78 -9.59 -1.44
N THR A 544 19.02 -9.73 -0.97
CA THR A 544 19.70 -11.03 -0.88
C THR A 544 20.30 -11.25 0.50
N ASN A 545 20.15 -12.44 1.06
CA ASN A 545 20.64 -12.74 2.42
C ASN A 545 20.06 -11.77 3.45
N VAL A 546 18.76 -11.49 3.37
CA VAL A 546 18.06 -10.63 4.34
C VAL A 546 17.46 -11.50 5.44
N THR A 547 17.75 -11.14 6.68
CA THR A 547 17.18 -11.81 7.86
C THR A 547 16.23 -10.85 8.56
N SER A 548 14.98 -11.24 8.74
CA SER A 548 14.01 -10.47 9.54
C SER A 548 13.72 -11.19 10.84
N LEU A 549 13.87 -10.50 11.96
CA LEU A 549 13.52 -10.91 13.32
C LEU A 549 12.52 -9.88 13.86
N GLU A 550 11.23 -10.08 13.59
CA GLU A 550 10.15 -9.14 13.88
C GLU A 550 10.18 -7.85 13.04
N GLY A 551 10.89 -7.86 11.91
CA GLY A 551 10.91 -6.76 10.95
C GLY A 551 9.95 -6.98 9.78
N THR A 552 9.61 -5.90 9.08
CA THR A 552 8.69 -5.94 7.94
C THR A 552 9.28 -5.22 6.74
N ILE A 553 9.25 -5.88 5.58
CA ILE A 553 9.54 -5.26 4.29
C ILE A 553 8.21 -4.84 3.65
N VAL A 554 8.10 -3.61 3.19
CA VAL A 554 6.90 -3.05 2.57
C VAL A 554 7.26 -2.58 1.18
N LEU A 555 6.65 -3.18 0.16
CA LEU A 555 6.69 -2.68 -1.20
C LEU A 555 5.37 -1.95 -1.46
N HIS A 556 5.43 -0.72 -1.97
CA HIS A 556 4.22 0.07 -2.14
C HIS A 556 4.20 0.89 -3.43
N GLY A 557 3.02 1.01 -4.03
CA GLY A 557 2.81 1.72 -5.30
C GLY A 557 3.30 0.98 -6.53
N ALA A 558 3.30 1.66 -7.66
CA ALA A 558 3.68 1.09 -8.95
C ALA A 558 5.20 0.95 -9.09
N MET A 559 5.65 -0.17 -9.65
CA MET A 559 7.04 -0.31 -10.09
C MET A 559 7.21 0.35 -11.47
N PRO A 560 8.35 1.02 -11.74
CA PRO A 560 8.63 1.54 -13.07
C PRO A 560 8.58 0.46 -14.15
N LEU A 561 8.37 0.86 -15.39
CA LEU A 561 8.34 -0.07 -16.51
C LEU A 561 9.67 -0.86 -16.62
N ASN A 562 9.58 -2.14 -17.00
CA ASN A 562 10.74 -3.01 -17.22
C ASN A 562 11.61 -3.22 -15.96
N SER A 563 11.01 -3.09 -14.77
CA SER A 563 11.70 -3.24 -13.49
C SER A 563 11.87 -4.69 -13.06
N SER A 564 12.61 -4.87 -11.97
CA SER A 564 13.09 -6.13 -11.46
C SER A 564 13.14 -6.08 -9.94
N VAL A 565 12.34 -6.90 -9.27
CA VAL A 565 12.35 -7.08 -7.82
C VAL A 565 12.76 -8.52 -7.52
N LEU A 566 13.84 -8.70 -6.78
CA LEU A 566 14.37 -10.00 -6.36
C LEU A 566 14.46 -10.04 -4.84
N LEU A 567 13.83 -11.02 -4.22
CA LEU A 567 14.07 -11.43 -2.84
C LEU A 567 14.62 -12.86 -2.84
N ALA A 568 15.89 -13.03 -2.47
CA ALA A 568 16.55 -14.32 -2.54
C ALA A 568 17.33 -14.68 -1.26
N ASN A 569 17.46 -15.97 -0.97
CA ASN A 569 18.30 -16.50 0.10
C ASN A 569 18.00 -15.86 1.47
N SER A 570 16.73 -15.53 1.73
CA SER A 570 16.33 -14.69 2.85
C SER A 570 15.47 -15.46 3.85
N LYS A 571 15.60 -15.15 5.14
CA LYS A 571 14.82 -15.74 6.22
C LYS A 571 14.01 -14.63 6.89
N LEU A 572 12.72 -14.58 6.63
CA LEU A 572 11.86 -13.50 7.11
C LEU A 572 10.91 -14.04 8.18
N ARG A 573 11.03 -13.53 9.41
CA ARG A 573 10.20 -13.93 10.54
C ARG A 573 9.48 -12.75 11.17
N ALA A 574 8.19 -12.91 11.42
CA ALA A 574 7.37 -11.92 12.12
C ALA A 574 6.26 -12.58 12.94
N THR A 575 5.96 -12.03 14.11
CA THR A 575 4.88 -12.49 14.98
C THR A 575 3.88 -11.36 15.23
N VAL A 576 2.64 -11.69 15.59
CA VAL A 576 1.60 -10.69 15.90
C VAL A 576 2.04 -9.75 17.04
N GLY A 577 2.84 -10.25 17.99
CA GLY A 577 3.37 -9.45 19.11
C GLY A 577 4.59 -8.60 18.75
N GLY A 578 5.44 -9.06 17.83
CA GLY A 578 6.70 -8.39 17.47
C GLY A 578 6.58 -7.41 16.30
N SER A 579 5.80 -7.75 15.27
CA SER A 579 5.60 -6.87 14.11
C SER A 579 4.96 -5.54 14.54
N GLN A 580 5.53 -4.43 14.06
CA GLN A 580 5.01 -3.07 14.29
C GLN A 580 4.27 -2.51 13.07
N TYR A 581 3.98 -3.36 12.08
CA TYR A 581 3.23 -2.93 10.91
C TYR A 581 1.76 -2.68 11.28
N VAL A 582 1.27 -1.48 10.97
CA VAL A 582 -0.13 -1.09 11.15
C VAL A 582 -0.78 -0.97 9.78
N PRO A 583 -1.84 -1.75 9.48
CA PRO A 583 -2.60 -1.62 8.25
C PRO A 583 -3.16 -0.22 8.06
N THR A 584 -3.18 0.22 6.81
CA THR A 584 -3.74 1.53 6.43
C THR A 584 -5.08 1.40 5.70
N THR A 585 -5.53 0.17 5.43
CA THR A 585 -6.84 -0.13 4.87
C THR A 585 -7.93 0.24 5.87
N ARG A 586 -8.93 0.99 5.38
CA ARG A 586 -10.03 1.48 6.21
C ARG A 586 -10.82 0.33 6.85
N GLY A 587 -11.04 0.41 8.16
CA GLY A 587 -11.72 -0.63 8.96
C GLY A 587 -10.78 -1.68 9.54
N HIS A 588 -9.49 -1.67 9.15
CA HIS A 588 -8.48 -2.60 9.64
C HIS A 588 -7.36 -1.90 10.43
N GLU A 589 -7.48 -0.60 10.71
CA GLU A 589 -6.43 0.21 11.37
C GLU A 589 -6.09 -0.29 12.79
N GLY A 590 -7.04 -0.96 13.45
CA GLY A 590 -6.84 -1.57 14.78
C GLY A 590 -6.33 -3.01 14.76
N SER A 591 -6.22 -3.64 13.58
CA SER A 591 -5.82 -5.04 13.46
C SER A 591 -4.30 -5.18 13.49
N ARG A 592 -3.78 -6.12 14.28
CA ARG A 592 -2.34 -6.44 14.32
C ARG A 592 -2.09 -7.77 13.64
N TYR A 593 -1.18 -7.77 12.66
CA TYR A 593 -0.80 -8.95 11.90
C TYR A 593 0.69 -9.24 12.07
N GLY A 594 1.06 -10.52 12.17
CA GLY A 594 2.46 -10.96 12.20
C GLY A 594 3.12 -10.94 10.82
N THR A 595 3.16 -9.79 10.14
CA THR A 595 3.59 -9.76 8.73
C THR A 595 5.07 -9.46 8.54
N ALA A 596 5.71 -10.24 7.67
CA ALA A 596 7.11 -10.07 7.31
C ALA A 596 7.29 -9.35 5.96
N LEU A 597 6.31 -9.49 5.07
CA LEU A 597 6.28 -8.81 3.77
C LEU A 597 4.90 -8.19 3.53
N VAL A 598 4.87 -6.93 3.12
CA VAL A 598 3.64 -6.22 2.76
C VAL A 598 3.73 -5.73 1.33
N LEU A 599 2.69 -6.04 0.54
CA LEU A 599 2.50 -5.52 -0.82
C LEU A 599 1.31 -4.57 -0.81
N ASP A 600 1.60 -3.29 -0.90
CA ASP A 600 0.64 -2.22 -0.69
C ASP A 600 0.37 -1.43 -1.98
N GLY A 601 -0.75 -1.71 -2.64
CA GLY A 601 -1.14 -1.09 -3.90
C GLY A 601 -0.10 -1.35 -5.00
N VAL A 602 0.59 -2.50 -4.94
CA VAL A 602 1.70 -2.80 -5.82
C VAL A 602 1.19 -3.08 -7.23
N ARG A 603 1.78 -2.39 -8.20
CA ARG A 603 1.49 -2.58 -9.62
C ARG A 603 2.78 -2.92 -10.36
N LEU A 604 2.85 -4.14 -10.87
CA LEU A 604 3.94 -4.59 -11.72
C LEU A 604 3.59 -4.22 -13.16
N LEU A 605 4.44 -3.42 -13.79
CA LEU A 605 4.27 -2.92 -15.16
C LEU A 605 5.46 -3.40 -15.99
N SER A 606 5.28 -4.45 -16.78
CA SER A 606 6.39 -5.17 -17.44
C SER A 606 7.52 -5.51 -16.47
N THR A 607 7.17 -5.81 -15.22
CA THR A 607 8.10 -5.96 -14.10
C THR A 607 8.19 -7.43 -13.71
N ARG A 608 9.41 -7.89 -13.43
CA ARG A 608 9.64 -9.21 -12.83
C ARG A 608 9.75 -9.07 -11.32
N PHE A 609 8.91 -9.79 -10.59
CA PHE A 609 9.01 -9.96 -9.14
C PHE A 609 9.32 -11.42 -8.88
N VAL A 610 10.47 -11.69 -8.27
CA VAL A 610 10.97 -13.04 -8.02
C VAL A 610 11.31 -13.17 -6.54
N MET A 611 10.61 -14.06 -5.85
CA MET A 611 11.02 -14.55 -4.55
C MET A 611 11.55 -15.96 -4.72
N THR A 612 12.77 -16.22 -4.26
CA THR A 612 13.36 -17.56 -4.41
C THR A 612 14.26 -17.95 -3.25
N ARG A 613 14.35 -19.25 -2.97
CA ARG A 613 15.19 -19.81 -1.92
C ARG A 613 15.08 -19.07 -0.59
N SER A 614 13.86 -18.78 -0.18
CA SER A 614 13.60 -17.95 0.99
C SER A 614 12.56 -18.60 1.88
N THR A 615 12.70 -18.39 3.19
CA THR A 615 11.76 -18.89 4.19
C THR A 615 10.98 -17.74 4.81
N LEU A 616 9.66 -17.90 4.93
CA LEU A 616 8.80 -16.94 5.61
C LEU A 616 8.11 -17.65 6.77
N VAL A 617 8.26 -17.11 7.98
CA VAL A 617 7.68 -17.69 9.19
C VAL A 617 6.84 -16.62 9.87
N CYS A 618 5.58 -16.96 10.11
CA CYS A 618 4.67 -16.08 10.79
C CYS A 618 3.98 -16.79 11.96
N GLY A 619 3.97 -16.14 13.12
CA GLY A 619 3.38 -16.68 14.35
C GLY A 619 2.33 -15.80 15.00
N GLY A 620 1.40 -16.44 15.71
CA GLY A 620 0.24 -15.83 16.38
C GLY A 620 -1.09 -16.07 15.67
N GLU A 621 -2.22 -15.81 16.33
CA GLU A 621 -3.57 -16.15 15.82
C GLU A 621 -3.98 -15.37 14.57
N LEU A 622 -3.63 -14.07 14.50
CA LEU A 622 -3.88 -13.19 13.35
C LEU A 622 -2.66 -13.09 12.44
N CYS A 623 -2.12 -14.24 12.06
CA CYS A 623 -0.89 -14.32 11.32
C CYS A 623 -1.12 -14.30 9.79
N ALA A 624 -0.41 -13.41 9.10
CA ALA A 624 -0.35 -13.35 7.64
C ALA A 624 1.11 -13.09 7.22
N ALA A 625 1.80 -14.11 6.70
CA ALA A 625 3.22 -13.98 6.35
C ALA A 625 3.48 -12.88 5.31
N ILE A 626 2.58 -12.81 4.32
CA ILE A 626 2.50 -11.77 3.30
C ILE A 626 1.14 -11.08 3.44
N LEU A 627 1.15 -9.77 3.64
CA LEU A 627 -0.07 -8.95 3.74
C LEU A 627 -0.24 -8.11 2.47
N LEU A 628 -1.46 -8.03 1.95
CA LEU A 628 -1.77 -7.22 0.78
C LEU A 628 -2.78 -6.11 1.14
N GLU A 629 -2.49 -4.89 0.73
CA GLU A 629 -3.36 -3.72 0.86
C GLU A 629 -3.60 -3.07 -0.51
N ARG A 630 -4.73 -2.38 -0.70
CA ARG A 630 -5.05 -1.60 -1.92
C ARG A 630 -4.89 -2.34 -3.26
N GLY A 631 -4.99 -3.67 -3.24
CA GLY A 631 -4.88 -4.54 -4.41
C GLY A 631 -3.45 -4.83 -4.88
N PHE A 632 -3.28 -5.96 -5.56
CA PHE A 632 -2.03 -6.36 -6.19
C PHE A 632 -2.25 -6.69 -7.67
N VAL A 633 -1.56 -5.95 -8.55
CA VAL A 633 -1.77 -6.02 -10.00
C VAL A 633 -0.48 -6.43 -10.70
N VAL A 634 -0.57 -7.50 -11.49
CA VAL A 634 0.48 -8.01 -12.37
C VAL A 634 0.04 -7.74 -13.81
N ASN A 635 0.63 -6.73 -14.47
CA ASN A 635 0.16 -6.25 -15.78
C ASN A 635 1.32 -6.03 -16.79
N LEU A 636 0.98 -5.91 -18.07
CA LEU A 636 1.90 -5.62 -19.18
C LEU A 636 3.02 -6.66 -19.30
N SER A 637 2.67 -7.95 -19.41
CA SER A 637 3.62 -9.07 -19.43
C SER A 637 4.56 -9.11 -18.22
N SER A 638 4.04 -8.76 -17.05
CA SER A 638 4.75 -8.88 -15.78
C SER A 638 4.77 -10.31 -15.27
N VAL A 639 5.69 -10.58 -14.36
CA VAL A 639 5.80 -11.88 -13.68
C VAL A 639 5.85 -11.69 -12.18
N PHE A 640 5.00 -12.38 -11.44
CA PHE A 640 5.17 -12.63 -10.01
C PHE A 640 5.49 -14.11 -9.82
N TYR A 641 6.65 -14.40 -9.25
CA TYR A 641 7.22 -15.75 -9.17
C TYR A 641 7.70 -16.05 -7.75
N MET A 642 7.17 -17.12 -7.14
CA MET A 642 7.69 -17.69 -5.90
C MET A 642 8.22 -19.09 -6.18
N ASP A 643 9.51 -19.32 -5.97
CA ASP A 643 10.16 -20.57 -6.33
C ASP A 643 11.14 -21.06 -5.27
N ASN A 644 11.07 -22.33 -4.89
CA ASN A 644 11.89 -22.87 -3.80
C ASN A 644 11.69 -22.06 -2.51
N CYS A 645 10.44 -21.71 -2.20
CA CYS A 645 10.08 -20.98 -0.99
C CYS A 645 9.39 -21.90 0.00
N ALA A 646 9.76 -21.78 1.28
CA ALA A 646 9.07 -22.45 2.37
C ALA A 646 8.35 -21.41 3.22
N VAL A 647 7.02 -21.52 3.35
CA VAL A 647 6.21 -20.57 4.12
C VAL A 647 5.44 -21.29 5.20
N SER A 648 5.66 -20.91 6.45
CA SER A 648 4.93 -21.43 7.60
C SER A 648 4.17 -20.29 8.28
N SER A 649 2.87 -20.48 8.46
CA SER A 649 1.99 -19.48 9.06
C SER A 649 0.89 -20.17 9.84
N ARG A 650 0.48 -19.64 11.00
CA ARG A 650 -0.65 -20.23 11.74
C ARG A 650 -2.00 -20.07 11.05
N ALA A 651 -2.20 -19.00 10.29
CA ALA A 651 -3.53 -18.63 9.74
C ALA A 651 -3.51 -18.43 8.23
N HIS A 652 -2.74 -17.47 7.73
CA HIS A 652 -2.70 -17.13 6.31
C HIS A 652 -1.27 -17.01 5.78
N VAL A 653 -1.02 -17.50 4.57
CA VAL A 653 0.24 -17.25 3.86
C VAL A 653 0.19 -15.87 3.22
N MET A 654 -0.82 -15.62 2.39
CA MET A 654 -1.16 -14.33 1.77
C MET A 654 -2.56 -13.90 2.21
N TYR A 655 -2.66 -12.75 2.86
CA TYR A 655 -3.95 -12.20 3.29
C TYR A 655 -4.16 -10.80 2.72
N ALA A 656 -5.23 -10.61 1.94
CA ALA A 656 -5.53 -9.35 1.30
C ALA A 656 -6.65 -8.60 2.02
N LEU A 657 -6.34 -7.44 2.59
CA LEU A 657 -7.30 -6.60 3.32
C LEU A 657 -8.25 -5.93 2.34
N ALA A 658 -9.44 -6.52 2.17
CA ALA A 658 -10.47 -6.04 1.24
C ALA A 658 -9.91 -5.75 -0.17
N SER A 659 -8.91 -6.51 -0.58
CA SER A 659 -8.05 -6.24 -1.74
C SER A 659 -8.10 -7.40 -2.73
N ASP A 660 -7.86 -7.05 -3.99
CA ASP A 660 -8.01 -7.94 -5.12
C ASP A 660 -6.63 -8.32 -5.71
N LEU A 661 -6.54 -9.53 -6.27
CA LEU A 661 -5.42 -9.97 -7.10
C LEU A 661 -5.82 -9.90 -8.56
N ARG A 662 -5.03 -9.23 -9.40
CA ARG A 662 -5.28 -9.20 -10.86
C ARG A 662 -4.04 -9.51 -11.67
N ALA A 663 -4.10 -10.54 -12.51
CA ALA A 663 -3.11 -10.82 -13.54
C ALA A 663 -3.71 -10.49 -14.92
N SER A 664 -3.09 -9.58 -15.66
CA SER A 664 -3.65 -9.00 -16.89
C SER A 664 -2.57 -8.72 -17.95
N GLY A 665 -3.00 -8.55 -19.20
CA GLY A 665 -2.10 -8.13 -20.29
C GLY A 665 -0.95 -9.10 -20.56
N GLY A 666 -1.22 -10.41 -20.62
CA GLY A 666 -0.23 -11.45 -20.88
C GLY A 666 0.74 -11.68 -19.72
N SER A 667 0.29 -11.50 -18.49
CA SER A 667 1.14 -11.62 -17.29
C SER A 667 1.07 -13.01 -16.65
N VAL A 668 2.01 -13.31 -15.76
CA VAL A 668 2.09 -14.60 -15.06
C VAL A 668 2.19 -14.40 -13.55
N PHE A 669 1.29 -15.02 -12.79
CA PHE A 669 1.45 -15.25 -11.35
C PHE A 669 1.71 -16.73 -11.13
N SER A 670 2.81 -17.07 -10.47
CA SER A 670 3.26 -18.47 -10.40
C SER A 670 3.92 -18.80 -9.08
N ILE A 671 3.49 -19.91 -8.48
CA ILE A 671 4.11 -20.53 -7.30
C ILE A 671 4.64 -21.90 -7.73
N GLN A 672 5.93 -22.12 -7.55
CA GLN A 672 6.62 -23.35 -7.97
C GLN A 672 7.54 -23.91 -6.89
N ASN A 673 7.73 -25.23 -6.88
CA ASN A 673 8.74 -25.90 -6.05
C ASN A 673 8.71 -25.44 -4.58
N SER A 674 7.53 -25.13 -4.06
CA SER A 674 7.35 -24.45 -2.78
C SER A 674 6.57 -25.32 -1.81
N SER A 675 6.80 -25.11 -0.52
CA SER A 675 6.13 -25.83 0.57
C SER A 675 5.45 -24.85 1.51
N TRP A 676 4.13 -24.90 1.59
CA TRP A 676 3.33 -23.95 2.35
C TRP A 676 2.53 -24.67 3.45
N ILE A 677 2.66 -24.18 4.68
CA ILE A 677 2.02 -24.74 5.87
C ILE A 677 1.13 -23.65 6.50
N ALA A 678 -0.17 -23.92 6.58
CA ALA A 678 -1.17 -23.08 7.27
C ALA A 678 -2.31 -23.93 7.87
N PRO A 679 -2.06 -24.61 9.01
CA PRO A 679 -2.90 -25.72 9.49
C PRO A 679 -4.15 -25.27 10.26
N SER A 680 -4.57 -24.01 10.16
CA SER A 680 -5.69 -23.47 10.92
C SER A 680 -6.98 -24.27 10.73
N THR A 681 -7.58 -24.73 11.83
CA THR A 681 -8.85 -25.48 11.82
C THR A 681 -10.09 -24.59 11.79
N GLU A 682 -9.93 -23.27 11.66
CA GLU A 682 -11.05 -22.34 11.55
C GLU A 682 -11.58 -22.22 10.12
N TYR A 683 -12.89 -21.98 10.03
CA TYR A 683 -13.55 -21.77 8.74
C TYR A 683 -13.02 -20.50 8.06
N TYR A 684 -12.88 -20.53 6.73
CA TYR A 684 -12.33 -19.42 5.92
C TYR A 684 -10.86 -19.05 6.18
N LYS A 685 -10.09 -19.87 6.90
CA LYS A 685 -8.64 -19.68 7.05
C LYS A 685 -7.83 -20.59 6.12
N GLY A 686 -7.17 -19.99 5.14
CA GLY A 686 -6.42 -20.69 4.10
C GLY A 686 -5.15 -19.97 3.69
N ALA A 687 -4.40 -20.55 2.76
CA ALA A 687 -3.12 -19.99 2.33
C ALA A 687 -3.29 -18.59 1.73
N CYS A 688 -4.11 -18.44 0.68
CA CYS A 688 -4.34 -17.19 -0.01
C CYS A 688 -5.79 -16.73 0.17
N MET A 689 -6.01 -15.53 0.69
CA MET A 689 -7.35 -14.95 0.83
C MET A 689 -7.44 -13.58 0.16
N PHE A 690 -8.38 -13.46 -0.78
CA PHE A 690 -8.62 -12.27 -1.58
C PHE A 690 -10.10 -11.90 -1.59
N LYS A 691 -10.42 -10.63 -1.86
CA LYS A 691 -11.80 -10.24 -2.16
C LYS A 691 -12.17 -10.72 -3.57
N GLU A 692 -11.38 -10.37 -4.57
CA GLU A 692 -11.52 -10.88 -5.93
C GLU A 692 -10.17 -11.36 -6.49
N VAL A 693 -10.21 -12.42 -7.30
CA VAL A 693 -9.08 -12.88 -8.12
C VAL A 693 -9.49 -12.83 -9.58
N ALA A 694 -8.79 -12.02 -10.37
CA ALA A 694 -9.05 -11.86 -11.79
C ALA A 694 -7.81 -12.22 -12.63
N VAL A 695 -8.00 -13.06 -13.66
CA VAL A 695 -6.99 -13.45 -14.64
C VAL A 695 -7.55 -13.20 -16.03
N ASP A 696 -7.03 -12.18 -16.71
CA ASP A 696 -7.56 -11.71 -18.00
C ASP A 696 -6.44 -11.38 -19.01
N GLY A 697 -6.82 -11.00 -20.23
CA GLY A 697 -5.90 -10.56 -21.28
C GLY A 697 -4.85 -11.61 -21.66
N GLY A 698 -5.23 -12.89 -21.69
CA GLY A 698 -4.32 -14.00 -22.00
C GLY A 698 -3.23 -14.19 -20.94
N SER A 699 -3.56 -14.02 -19.67
CA SER A 699 -2.64 -14.17 -18.53
C SER A 699 -2.74 -15.57 -17.89
N VAL A 700 -1.79 -15.89 -17.00
CA VAL A 700 -1.73 -17.20 -16.34
C VAL A 700 -1.57 -17.05 -14.83
N LEU A 701 -2.42 -17.74 -14.07
CA LEU A 701 -2.25 -18.00 -12.64
C LEU A 701 -1.96 -19.50 -12.47
N GLN A 702 -0.77 -19.86 -11.97
CA GLN A 702 -0.37 -21.27 -11.86
C GLN A 702 0.25 -21.67 -10.52
N ILE A 703 -0.06 -22.90 -10.12
CA ILE A 703 0.51 -23.62 -8.99
C ILE A 703 1.16 -24.89 -9.53
N VAL A 704 2.48 -25.03 -9.36
CA VAL A 704 3.26 -26.09 -10.01
C VAL A 704 4.22 -26.74 -9.01
N SER A 705 4.33 -28.07 -9.02
CA SER A 705 5.39 -28.80 -8.28
C SER A 705 5.52 -28.39 -6.80
N SER A 706 4.40 -28.14 -6.12
CA SER A 706 4.39 -27.56 -4.77
C SER A 706 3.55 -28.41 -3.80
N THR A 707 3.87 -28.32 -2.52
CA THR A 707 3.16 -29.05 -1.46
C THR A 707 2.47 -28.07 -0.52
N PHE A 708 1.19 -28.31 -0.24
CA PHE A 708 0.36 -27.43 0.59
C PHE A 708 -0.25 -28.23 1.75
N ARG A 709 0.09 -27.85 2.98
CA ARG A 709 -0.46 -28.41 4.23
C ARG A 709 -1.32 -27.37 4.91
N LEU A 710 -2.61 -27.40 4.61
CA LEU A 710 -3.54 -26.34 4.94
C LEU A 710 -4.74 -26.91 5.69
N GLY A 711 -5.35 -26.10 6.55
CA GLY A 711 -6.63 -26.45 7.14
C GLY A 711 -7.76 -26.38 6.11
N PHE A 712 -8.21 -25.16 5.78
CA PHE A 712 -9.41 -24.98 4.97
C PHE A 712 -9.15 -24.96 3.46
N ALA A 713 -8.36 -24.01 2.94
CA ALA A 713 -8.18 -23.89 1.50
C ALA A 713 -6.85 -23.29 1.03
N MET A 714 -6.43 -23.59 -0.21
CA MET A 714 -5.27 -22.94 -0.86
C MET A 714 -5.60 -21.53 -1.35
N LEU A 715 -6.68 -21.36 -2.12
CA LEU A 715 -7.14 -20.07 -2.60
C LEU A 715 -8.58 -19.82 -2.15
N ILE A 716 -8.82 -18.69 -1.49
CA ILE A 716 -10.13 -18.22 -1.04
C ILE A 716 -10.41 -16.89 -1.72
N ALA A 717 -11.54 -16.78 -2.40
CA ALA A 717 -12.01 -15.52 -2.98
C ALA A 717 -13.53 -15.36 -2.87
N ASN A 718 -14.03 -14.13 -2.82
CA ASN A 718 -15.47 -13.89 -2.99
C ASN A 718 -15.87 -14.03 -4.46
N MET A 719 -15.01 -13.58 -5.37
CA MET A 719 -15.18 -13.73 -6.81
C MET A 719 -13.90 -14.21 -7.48
N LEU A 720 -14.04 -15.11 -8.45
CA LEU A 720 -12.98 -15.65 -9.28
C LEU A 720 -13.35 -15.45 -10.76
N THR A 721 -12.56 -14.64 -11.46
CA THR A 721 -12.78 -14.29 -12.87
C THR A 721 -11.61 -14.77 -13.71
N VAL A 722 -11.85 -15.63 -14.70
CA VAL A 722 -10.84 -16.11 -15.66
C VAL A 722 -11.39 -15.97 -17.08
N THR A 723 -10.90 -14.98 -17.83
CA THR A 723 -11.46 -14.55 -19.13
C THR A 723 -10.39 -14.29 -20.18
N ASP A 724 -10.79 -13.96 -21.40
CA ASP A 724 -9.92 -13.60 -22.52
C ASP A 724 -8.80 -14.61 -22.82
N GLY A 725 -9.12 -15.90 -22.82
CA GLY A 725 -8.16 -16.97 -23.11
C GLY A 725 -7.09 -17.16 -22.01
N SER A 726 -7.39 -16.76 -20.78
CA SER A 726 -6.48 -16.87 -19.64
C SER A 726 -6.54 -18.23 -18.96
N TRP A 727 -5.52 -18.55 -18.17
CA TRP A 727 -5.34 -19.88 -17.61
C TRP A 727 -5.24 -19.87 -16.08
N LEU A 728 -5.96 -20.82 -15.45
CA LEU A 728 -5.79 -21.18 -14.04
C LEU A 728 -5.23 -22.60 -13.99
N VAL A 729 -3.97 -22.77 -13.59
CA VAL A 729 -3.25 -24.04 -13.73
C VAL A 729 -2.90 -24.63 -12.37
N HIS A 730 -3.21 -25.92 -12.17
CA HIS A 730 -2.76 -26.70 -11.02
C HIS A 730 -2.08 -27.96 -11.52
N ARG A 731 -0.78 -28.08 -11.26
CA ARG A 731 0.08 -29.11 -11.85
C ARG A 731 1.04 -29.70 -10.82
N ASN A 732 1.27 -31.02 -10.88
CA ASN A 732 2.35 -31.70 -10.14
C ASN A 732 2.37 -31.37 -8.64
N SER A 733 1.23 -31.03 -8.04
CA SER A 733 1.17 -30.47 -6.68
C SER A 733 0.45 -31.41 -5.72
N GLU A 734 0.83 -31.35 -4.46
CA GLU A 734 0.26 -32.15 -3.38
C GLU A 734 -0.54 -31.25 -2.44
N PHE A 735 -1.84 -31.51 -2.32
CA PHE A 735 -2.78 -30.71 -1.56
C PHE A 735 -3.32 -31.51 -0.37
N HIS A 736 -2.85 -31.17 0.83
CA HIS A 736 -3.41 -31.59 2.12
C HIS A 736 -4.32 -30.47 2.60
N THR A 737 -5.57 -30.45 2.15
CA THR A 737 -6.51 -29.35 2.44
C THR A 737 -7.95 -29.76 2.15
N ALA A 738 -8.92 -29.06 2.73
CA ALA A 738 -10.33 -29.30 2.41
C ALA A 738 -10.73 -28.81 1.01
N TYR A 739 -10.21 -27.66 0.57
CA TYR A 739 -10.47 -27.09 -0.76
C TYR A 739 -9.21 -26.54 -1.42
N VAL A 740 -8.97 -26.82 -2.70
CA VAL A 740 -7.90 -26.10 -3.41
C VAL A 740 -8.36 -24.68 -3.76
N VAL A 741 -9.54 -24.52 -4.35
CA VAL A 741 -10.12 -23.23 -4.74
C VAL A 741 -11.51 -23.06 -4.13
N TYR A 742 -11.61 -22.29 -3.05
CA TYR A 742 -12.88 -21.97 -2.41
C TYR A 742 -13.38 -20.60 -2.86
N VAL A 743 -14.57 -20.57 -3.47
CA VAL A 743 -15.27 -19.33 -3.82
C VAL A 743 -16.51 -19.20 -2.95
N ALA A 744 -16.60 -18.10 -2.21
CA ALA A 744 -17.62 -17.90 -1.18
C ALA A 744 -19.01 -17.58 -1.76
N ASN A 745 -19.07 -16.85 -2.87
CA ASN A 745 -20.33 -16.53 -3.54
C ASN A 745 -20.68 -17.64 -4.54
N GLU A 746 -21.88 -18.22 -4.42
CA GLU A 746 -22.35 -19.27 -5.33
C GLU A 746 -22.37 -18.81 -6.80
N ASN A 747 -22.57 -17.52 -7.07
CA ASN A 747 -22.50 -16.93 -8.41
C ASN A 747 -21.18 -16.18 -8.67
N GLY A 748 -20.17 -16.39 -7.82
CA GLY A 748 -18.93 -15.63 -7.81
C GLY A 748 -17.89 -16.06 -8.84
N VAL A 749 -18.17 -17.08 -9.65
CA VAL A 749 -17.19 -17.58 -10.63
C VAL A 749 -17.60 -17.23 -12.05
N VAL A 750 -16.74 -16.48 -12.72
CA VAL A 750 -16.86 -16.13 -14.13
C VAL A 750 -15.70 -16.77 -14.88
N PHE A 751 -16.00 -17.81 -15.66
CA PHE A 751 -15.00 -18.56 -16.42
C PHE A 751 -15.48 -18.74 -17.87
N CYS A 752 -14.98 -17.93 -18.79
CA CYS A 752 -15.50 -17.82 -20.16
C CYS A 752 -14.39 -17.51 -21.19
N ASP A 753 -14.78 -17.15 -22.42
CA ASP A 753 -13.88 -16.63 -23.47
C ASP A 753 -12.69 -17.53 -23.83
N ARG A 754 -12.94 -18.85 -23.92
CA ARG A 754 -11.92 -19.87 -24.21
C ARG A 754 -10.79 -19.95 -23.18
N SER A 755 -11.02 -19.46 -21.97
CA SER A 755 -10.13 -19.68 -20.84
C SER A 755 -10.05 -21.16 -20.47
N VAL A 756 -8.93 -21.57 -19.88
CA VAL A 756 -8.62 -22.99 -19.60
C VAL A 756 -8.24 -23.21 -18.14
N TRP A 757 -8.73 -24.31 -17.56
CA TRP A 757 -8.33 -24.80 -16.24
C TRP A 757 -7.72 -26.21 -16.32
N PRO A 758 -6.38 -26.32 -16.45
CA PRO A 758 -5.70 -27.61 -16.36
C PRO A 758 -5.49 -28.03 -14.89
N ILE A 759 -5.91 -29.24 -14.57
CA ILE A 759 -5.71 -29.92 -13.28
C ILE A 759 -4.99 -31.23 -13.59
N LEU A 760 -3.67 -31.23 -13.48
CA LEU A 760 -2.81 -32.30 -14.00
C LEU A 760 -1.86 -32.83 -12.91
N ASP A 761 -1.78 -34.16 -12.75
CA ASP A 761 -0.76 -34.81 -11.93
C ASP A 761 -0.73 -34.33 -10.47
N ASN A 762 -1.88 -34.02 -9.89
CA ASN A 762 -1.98 -33.56 -8.50
C ASN A 762 -2.44 -34.68 -7.56
N SER A 763 -1.97 -34.63 -6.31
CA SER A 763 -2.44 -35.52 -5.24
C SER A 763 -3.24 -34.75 -4.21
N PHE A 764 -4.39 -35.28 -3.79
CA PHE A 764 -5.33 -34.69 -2.85
C PHE A 764 -5.48 -35.60 -1.65
N THR A 765 -5.32 -35.05 -0.44
CA THR A 765 -5.47 -35.80 0.81
C THR A 765 -5.96 -34.89 1.93
N TYR A 766 -6.16 -35.47 3.12
CA TYR A 766 -6.72 -34.81 4.28
C TYR A 766 -5.94 -33.57 4.68
N GLY A 767 -6.66 -32.46 4.90
CA GLY A 767 -6.12 -31.29 5.59
C GLY A 767 -6.39 -31.38 7.09
N SER A 768 -5.83 -30.44 7.85
CA SER A 768 -6.03 -30.39 9.32
C SER A 768 -7.50 -30.14 9.71
N TYR A 769 -8.30 -29.54 8.83
CA TYR A 769 -9.70 -29.19 9.08
C TYR A 769 -10.67 -30.36 8.84
N SER A 770 -10.45 -31.15 7.78
CA SER A 770 -11.42 -32.14 7.31
C SER A 770 -10.77 -33.37 6.71
N SER A 771 -11.45 -34.51 6.89
CA SER A 771 -11.19 -35.76 6.18
C SER A 771 -11.79 -35.79 4.76
N THR A 772 -12.05 -34.62 4.17
CA THR A 772 -12.45 -34.46 2.77
C THR A 772 -11.46 -33.55 2.06
N ALA A 773 -11.22 -33.79 0.78
CA ALA A 773 -10.35 -32.98 -0.06
C ALA A 773 -11.04 -32.75 -1.41
N TYR A 774 -11.34 -31.50 -1.72
CA TYR A 774 -12.04 -31.10 -2.94
C TYR A 774 -11.21 -30.11 -3.75
N MET A 775 -11.40 -30.10 -5.06
CA MET A 775 -10.76 -29.09 -5.90
C MET A 775 -11.42 -27.73 -5.70
N THR A 776 -12.75 -27.70 -5.56
CA THR A 776 -13.48 -26.43 -5.47
C THR A 776 -14.78 -26.52 -4.67
N SER A 777 -15.29 -25.38 -4.21
CA SER A 777 -16.61 -25.25 -3.58
C SER A 777 -17.73 -25.38 -4.62
N ILE A 778 -18.99 -25.49 -4.18
CA ILE A 778 -20.14 -25.46 -5.07
C ILE A 778 -20.37 -24.03 -5.57
N TRP A 779 -20.47 -23.86 -6.88
CA TRP A 779 -20.89 -22.62 -7.52
C TRP A 779 -21.77 -22.91 -8.75
N SER A 780 -22.68 -21.98 -9.02
CA SER A 780 -23.58 -22.00 -10.17
C SER A 780 -22.93 -21.24 -11.33
N LEU A 781 -22.89 -21.87 -12.50
CA LEU A 781 -22.42 -21.21 -13.72
C LEU A 781 -23.42 -20.14 -14.16
N SER A 782 -22.93 -18.95 -14.48
CA SER A 782 -23.66 -18.02 -15.35
C SER A 782 -23.92 -18.69 -16.71
N PHE A 783 -25.03 -18.34 -17.38
CA PHE A 783 -25.39 -18.91 -18.69
C PHE A 783 -24.30 -18.72 -19.75
N ASP A 784 -23.46 -17.70 -19.61
CA ASP A 784 -22.35 -17.38 -20.52
C ASP A 784 -21.04 -18.11 -20.19
N ALA A 785 -20.92 -18.71 -19.00
CA ALA A 785 -19.69 -19.37 -18.58
C ALA A 785 -19.52 -20.73 -19.26
N ARG A 786 -18.40 -20.90 -19.98
CA ARG A 786 -18.02 -22.14 -20.69
C ARG A 786 -16.54 -22.45 -20.41
N PRO A 787 -16.18 -22.80 -19.17
CA PRO A 787 -14.80 -23.16 -18.86
C PRO A 787 -14.37 -24.41 -19.62
N ILE A 788 -13.13 -24.42 -20.09
CA ILE A 788 -12.49 -25.62 -20.63
C ILE A 788 -11.63 -26.22 -19.52
N ILE A 789 -12.09 -27.31 -18.90
CA ILE A 789 -11.38 -27.94 -17.78
C ILE A 789 -10.76 -29.25 -18.26
N TYR A 790 -9.48 -29.45 -18.00
CA TYR A 790 -8.75 -30.69 -18.26
C TYR A 790 -8.37 -31.36 -16.95
N GLY A 791 -8.63 -32.65 -16.84
CA GLY A 791 -8.24 -33.48 -15.70
C GLY A 791 -7.37 -34.64 -16.18
N MET A 792 -6.18 -34.82 -15.61
CA MET A 792 -5.27 -35.90 -15.99
C MET A 792 -4.45 -36.37 -14.79
N CYS A 793 -4.35 -37.68 -14.57
CA CYS A 793 -3.44 -38.28 -13.59
C CYS A 793 -3.53 -37.71 -12.16
N ASN A 794 -4.72 -37.24 -11.75
CA ASN A 794 -4.91 -36.76 -10.39
C ASN A 794 -5.21 -37.94 -9.45
N GLU A 795 -4.73 -37.88 -8.21
CA GLU A 795 -4.96 -38.90 -7.19
C GLU A 795 -5.71 -38.30 -6.00
N LEU A 796 -6.74 -38.98 -5.52
CA LEU A 796 -7.41 -38.69 -4.26
C LEU A 796 -7.11 -39.83 -3.29
N ARG A 797 -6.37 -39.52 -2.21
CA ARG A 797 -6.00 -40.47 -1.14
C ARG A 797 -5.28 -41.71 -1.69
N GLY A 798 -4.35 -41.49 -2.63
CA GLY A 798 -3.56 -42.53 -3.30
C GLY A 798 -4.30 -43.35 -4.35
N SER A 799 -5.54 -42.97 -4.70
CA SER A 799 -6.31 -43.60 -5.79
C SER A 799 -6.54 -42.62 -6.93
N VAL A 800 -6.36 -43.07 -8.17
CA VAL A 800 -6.57 -42.21 -9.36
C VAL A 800 -8.03 -41.74 -9.45
N VAL A 801 -8.22 -40.43 -9.63
CA VAL A 801 -9.53 -39.79 -9.79
C VAL A 801 -10.11 -40.12 -11.15
N THR A 802 -11.27 -40.78 -11.14
CA THR A 802 -12.02 -41.12 -12.37
C THR A 802 -13.30 -40.31 -12.50
N ASN A 803 -13.87 -39.82 -11.39
CA ASN A 803 -15.10 -39.05 -11.38
C ASN A 803 -14.90 -37.69 -10.70
N TYR A 804 -14.39 -36.70 -11.45
CA TYR A 804 -14.13 -35.34 -10.95
C TYR A 804 -15.35 -34.64 -10.34
N ARG A 805 -16.58 -35.05 -10.70
CA ARG A 805 -17.80 -34.48 -10.13
C ARG A 805 -18.00 -34.89 -8.69
N GLU A 806 -17.87 -36.19 -8.38
CA GLU A 806 -18.10 -36.71 -7.04
C GLU A 806 -16.82 -36.63 -6.18
N ASP A 807 -15.66 -36.95 -6.78
CA ASP A 807 -14.39 -37.06 -6.07
C ASP A 807 -13.79 -35.69 -5.73
N LEU A 808 -13.89 -34.72 -6.66
CA LEU A 808 -13.27 -33.39 -6.54
C LEU A 808 -14.28 -32.23 -6.58
N TYR A 809 -15.58 -32.53 -6.56
CA TYR A 809 -16.68 -31.56 -6.51
C TYR A 809 -16.80 -30.59 -7.69
N ILE A 810 -16.20 -30.93 -8.83
CA ILE A 810 -16.29 -30.14 -10.06
C ILE A 810 -17.59 -30.50 -10.79
N ARG A 811 -18.67 -29.72 -10.58
CA ARG A 811 -20.00 -30.01 -11.16
C ARG A 811 -20.08 -29.85 -12.68
N ILE A 812 -19.09 -29.19 -13.27
CA ILE A 812 -18.99 -28.84 -14.68
C ILE A 812 -18.25 -29.96 -15.43
N PRO A 813 -18.56 -30.25 -16.71
CA PRO A 813 -17.85 -31.30 -17.45
C PRO A 813 -16.35 -31.07 -17.51
N VAL A 814 -15.59 -32.06 -17.01
CA VAL A 814 -14.12 -32.12 -17.11
C VAL A 814 -13.75 -33.03 -18.29
N ARG A 815 -12.82 -32.58 -19.14
CA ARG A 815 -12.22 -33.42 -20.18
C ARG A 815 -11.14 -34.26 -19.53
N VAL A 816 -11.47 -35.50 -19.23
CA VAL A 816 -10.54 -36.46 -18.61
C VAL A 816 -9.60 -37.01 -19.68
N LEU A 817 -8.30 -36.91 -19.44
CA LEU A 817 -7.24 -37.46 -20.28
C LEU A 817 -6.55 -38.62 -19.56
N ASP A 818 -6.05 -39.60 -20.34
CA ASP A 818 -5.23 -40.68 -19.81
C ASP A 818 -3.90 -40.15 -19.25
N CYS A 819 -3.36 -40.79 -18.21
CA CYS A 819 -2.07 -40.41 -17.63
C CYS A 819 -0.97 -40.43 -18.69
N GLY A 820 -0.21 -39.34 -18.82
CA GLY A 820 0.83 -39.17 -19.83
C GLY A 820 0.35 -38.67 -21.19
N ALA A 821 -0.94 -38.37 -21.36
CA ALA A 821 -1.43 -37.70 -22.56
C ALA A 821 -0.93 -36.25 -22.65
N CYS A 822 -0.42 -35.84 -23.80
CA CYS A 822 0.17 -34.50 -23.98
C CYS A 822 -0.52 -33.77 -25.13
N THR A 823 -1.65 -33.13 -24.83
CA THR A 823 -2.32 -32.26 -25.81
C THR A 823 -1.92 -30.81 -25.60
N VAL A 824 -1.74 -30.06 -26.69
CA VAL A 824 -1.37 -28.64 -26.66
C VAL A 824 -2.32 -27.87 -25.75
N ASP A 825 -3.63 -28.05 -25.93
CA ASP A 825 -4.67 -27.29 -25.21
C ASP A 825 -4.74 -27.57 -23.69
N ALA A 826 -4.13 -28.66 -23.22
CA ALA A 826 -4.09 -29.01 -21.80
C ALA A 826 -2.74 -28.71 -21.14
N VAL A 827 -1.64 -29.01 -21.83
CA VAL A 827 -0.28 -29.01 -21.25
C VAL A 827 0.47 -27.70 -21.50
N CYS A 828 0.16 -27.03 -22.62
CA CYS A 828 0.90 -25.87 -23.13
C CYS A 828 -0.02 -24.64 -23.20
N PHE A 829 0.47 -23.44 -22.90
CA PHE A 829 -0.33 -22.23 -23.06
C PHE A 829 -0.62 -21.96 -24.55
N ALA A 830 -1.77 -22.44 -25.01
CA ALA A 830 -2.09 -22.62 -26.43
C ALA A 830 -1.91 -21.35 -27.28
N ALA A 831 -2.26 -20.18 -26.74
CA ALA A 831 -2.13 -18.90 -27.44
C ALA A 831 -0.68 -18.53 -27.82
N ARG A 832 0.32 -19.16 -27.18
CA ARG A 832 1.74 -18.97 -27.44
C ARG A 832 2.47 -20.27 -27.83
N THR A 833 1.73 -21.32 -28.17
CA THR A 833 2.30 -22.60 -28.62
C THR A 833 2.10 -22.76 -30.13
N SER A 834 3.15 -23.16 -30.84
CA SER A 834 3.12 -23.39 -32.29
C SER A 834 2.85 -24.86 -32.64
N SER A 835 3.44 -25.78 -31.88
CA SER A 835 3.26 -27.23 -32.03
C SER A 835 3.71 -27.95 -30.75
N ILE A 836 3.55 -29.27 -30.72
CA ILE A 836 4.11 -30.14 -29.69
C ILE A 836 5.09 -31.12 -30.35
N SER A 837 6.25 -31.33 -29.73
CA SER A 837 7.25 -32.31 -30.16
C SER A 837 7.39 -33.37 -29.07
N GLY A 838 6.81 -34.55 -29.28
CA GLY A 838 6.60 -35.51 -28.20
C GLY A 838 5.60 -34.95 -27.18
N CYS A 839 6.09 -34.65 -25.97
CA CYS A 839 5.32 -34.01 -24.89
C CYS A 839 5.84 -32.59 -24.55
N GLU A 840 6.81 -32.07 -25.32
CA GLU A 840 7.38 -30.75 -25.09
C GLU A 840 6.70 -29.69 -25.96
N CYS A 841 6.35 -28.56 -25.36
CA CYS A 841 5.70 -27.45 -26.05
C CYS A 841 6.72 -26.67 -26.89
N VAL A 842 6.44 -26.49 -28.18
CA VAL A 842 7.26 -25.65 -29.07
C VAL A 842 6.64 -24.26 -29.14
N CYS A 843 7.31 -23.28 -28.54
CA CYS A 843 6.74 -21.94 -28.37
C CYS A 843 6.75 -21.11 -29.65
N ALA A 844 5.64 -20.41 -29.87
CA ALA A 844 5.56 -19.32 -30.84
C ALA A 844 6.26 -18.07 -30.29
N ALA A 845 6.43 -17.05 -31.14
CA ALA A 845 7.00 -15.77 -30.70
C ALA A 845 6.20 -15.17 -29.52
N GLY A 846 6.92 -14.80 -28.46
CA GLY A 846 6.35 -14.29 -27.21
C GLY A 846 5.88 -15.36 -26.22
N GLY A 847 6.10 -16.65 -26.50
CA GLY A 847 5.98 -17.73 -25.52
C GLY A 847 7.31 -18.04 -24.85
N TYR A 848 7.29 -18.29 -23.53
CA TYR A 848 8.48 -18.50 -22.73
C TYR A 848 8.42 -19.77 -21.87
N GLY A 849 9.59 -20.40 -21.66
CA GLY A 849 9.73 -21.60 -20.84
C GLY A 849 9.09 -22.86 -21.46
N GLY A 850 9.13 -23.97 -20.73
CA GLY A 850 8.67 -25.28 -21.21
C GLY A 850 7.16 -25.40 -21.47
N THR A 851 6.36 -24.44 -20.99
CA THR A 851 4.90 -24.38 -21.20
C THR A 851 4.45 -23.19 -22.04
N CYS A 852 5.40 -22.44 -22.63
CA CYS A 852 5.13 -21.30 -23.50
C CYS A 852 4.29 -20.20 -22.85
N LEU A 853 4.58 -19.86 -21.60
CA LEU A 853 3.89 -18.80 -20.85
C LEU A 853 4.01 -17.44 -21.55
N PRO A 854 3.04 -16.52 -21.35
CA PRO A 854 3.00 -15.23 -22.05
C PRO A 854 4.04 -14.21 -21.55
N ALA A 855 4.73 -14.49 -20.44
CA ALA A 855 5.79 -13.66 -19.90
C ALA A 855 7.00 -14.52 -19.48
N ALA A 856 8.19 -13.93 -19.56
CA ALA A 856 9.45 -14.61 -19.31
C ALA A 856 9.65 -14.94 -17.82
N VAL A 857 9.39 -16.20 -17.46
CA VAL A 857 9.69 -16.72 -16.13
C VAL A 857 11.20 -17.00 -16.02
N PRO A 858 11.90 -16.50 -14.98
CA PRO A 858 13.32 -16.78 -14.82
C PRO A 858 13.59 -18.27 -14.59
N ASP A 859 14.70 -18.78 -15.11
CA ASP A 859 15.18 -20.09 -14.72
C ASP A 859 15.45 -20.09 -13.20
N GLY A 860 14.87 -21.05 -12.50
CA GLY A 860 15.05 -21.22 -11.06
C GLY A 860 16.54 -21.31 -10.75
N LEU A 861 17.01 -20.58 -9.75
CA LEU A 861 18.45 -20.52 -9.41
C LEU A 861 18.96 -21.84 -8.78
N GLY A 862 18.15 -22.90 -8.79
CA GLY A 862 18.35 -24.16 -8.07
C GLY A 862 17.62 -24.17 -6.72
N PRO A 863 17.53 -25.35 -6.08
CA PRO A 863 16.86 -25.52 -4.80
C PRO A 863 17.51 -24.68 -3.69
N LEU A 864 16.76 -24.48 -2.59
CA LEU A 864 17.34 -24.05 -1.32
C LEU A 864 18.57 -24.91 -1.01
N PRO A 865 19.72 -24.32 -0.61
CA PRO A 865 20.73 -25.10 0.09
C PRO A 865 20.02 -25.79 1.25
N LEU A 866 20.06 -27.11 1.28
CA LEU A 866 19.63 -27.86 2.47
C LEU A 866 20.31 -27.21 3.67
N PRO A 867 19.60 -27.02 4.80
CA PRO A 867 20.28 -26.80 6.07
C PRO A 867 21.40 -27.82 6.14
N ASP A 868 22.62 -27.40 6.49
CA ASP A 868 23.76 -28.31 6.60
C ASP A 868 23.26 -29.58 7.27
N ALA A 869 23.52 -30.76 6.70
CA ALA A 869 23.02 -32.02 7.28
C ALA A 869 23.52 -32.24 8.73
N LYS A 870 24.42 -31.38 9.23
CA LYS A 870 24.84 -31.28 10.63
C LYS A 870 23.90 -30.46 11.53
N ASP A 871 23.04 -29.59 11.00
CA ASP A 871 21.90 -28.99 11.73
C ASP A 871 20.73 -30.00 11.87
N THR A 872 21.04 -31.31 11.84
CA THR A 872 20.15 -32.39 12.28
C THR A 872 20.01 -32.43 13.80
N GLU A 873 20.89 -31.75 14.55
CA GLU A 873 20.73 -31.61 15.99
C GLU A 873 19.51 -30.74 16.29
N VAL A 874 18.52 -31.34 16.95
CA VAL A 874 17.45 -30.61 17.63
C VAL A 874 18.13 -29.68 18.65
N ARG A 875 18.32 -28.41 18.30
CA ARG A 875 18.94 -27.44 19.20
C ARG A 875 18.07 -27.30 20.45
N CYS A 876 18.61 -27.75 21.58
CA CYS A 876 17.91 -27.69 22.85
C CYS A 876 17.92 -26.26 23.41
N VAL A 877 16.77 -25.81 23.89
CA VAL A 877 16.68 -24.63 24.76
C VAL A 877 17.09 -25.05 26.16
N HIS A 878 18.15 -24.43 26.69
CA HIS A 878 18.69 -24.73 28.02
C HIS A 878 18.38 -23.60 29.00
N GLY A 879 17.70 -23.93 30.11
CA GLY A 879 17.45 -22.97 31.18
C GLY A 879 16.42 -21.89 30.85
N GLY A 880 16.14 -21.04 31.84
CA GLY A 880 15.28 -19.87 31.69
C GLY A 880 13.78 -20.14 31.85
N SER A 881 12.99 -19.10 31.61
CA SER A 881 11.53 -19.14 31.70
C SER A 881 10.88 -18.71 30.39
N ILE A 882 9.91 -19.48 29.91
CA ILE A 882 9.20 -19.20 28.66
C ILE A 882 7.68 -19.28 28.85
N SER A 883 6.95 -18.31 28.30
CA SER A 883 5.48 -18.27 28.35
C SER A 883 4.82 -18.83 27.08
N SER A 884 5.58 -19.00 25.99
CA SER A 884 5.10 -19.53 24.73
C SER A 884 6.23 -20.25 24.00
N VAL A 885 5.87 -21.24 23.20
CA VAL A 885 6.77 -21.85 22.21
C VAL A 885 6.44 -21.26 20.86
N ASP A 886 7.49 -20.78 20.19
CA ASP A 886 7.38 -20.20 18.87
C ASP A 886 7.17 -21.27 17.80
N ASP A 887 6.57 -20.88 16.67
CA ASP A 887 6.38 -21.78 15.54
C ASP A 887 7.74 -22.25 14.97
N PRO A 888 7.89 -23.55 14.67
CA PRO A 888 9.14 -24.09 14.17
C PRO A 888 9.45 -23.50 12.79
N ASP A 889 10.73 -23.18 12.58
CA ASP A 889 11.22 -22.82 11.25
C ASP A 889 11.06 -24.02 10.29
N PRO A 890 10.80 -23.79 8.99
CA PRO A 890 10.74 -24.86 8.00
C PRO A 890 11.98 -25.75 8.03
N GLY A 891 11.76 -27.07 7.96
CA GLY A 891 12.81 -28.09 8.06
C GLY A 891 13.26 -28.46 9.48
N VAL A 892 12.78 -27.79 10.54
CA VAL A 892 13.02 -28.23 11.93
C VAL A 892 12.29 -29.55 12.19
N ARG A 893 12.98 -30.53 12.77
CA ARG A 893 12.51 -31.93 12.90
C ARG A 893 12.18 -32.35 14.33
N GLY A 894 12.09 -31.38 15.23
CA GLY A 894 11.89 -31.64 16.64
C GLY A 894 12.16 -30.43 17.51
N LEU A 895 11.82 -30.54 18.77
CA LEU A 895 12.10 -29.55 19.81
C LEU A 895 12.72 -30.23 21.00
N CYS A 896 13.65 -29.54 21.64
CA CYS A 896 14.29 -30.03 22.85
C CYS A 896 14.33 -28.90 23.89
N PHE A 897 13.87 -29.20 25.09
CA PHE A 897 13.90 -28.30 26.24
C PHE A 897 14.59 -28.99 27.41
N VAL A 898 15.57 -28.32 28.01
CA VAL A 898 16.36 -28.85 29.11
C VAL A 898 16.40 -27.83 30.24
N ASN A 899 15.90 -28.20 31.41
CA ASN A 899 15.87 -27.34 32.60
C ASN A 899 15.11 -26.01 32.38
N VAL A 900 14.03 -26.04 31.60
CA VAL A 900 13.22 -24.86 31.25
C VAL A 900 11.98 -24.78 32.14
N THR A 901 11.65 -23.58 32.62
CA THR A 901 10.44 -23.32 33.39
C THR A 901 9.37 -22.66 32.51
N PHE A 902 8.30 -23.37 32.20
CA PHE A 902 7.17 -22.82 31.46
C PHE A 902 6.26 -22.04 32.39
N THR A 903 5.98 -20.77 32.05
CA THR A 903 5.14 -19.87 32.85
C THR A 903 3.70 -19.80 32.37
N SER A 904 3.33 -20.59 31.36
CA SER A 904 1.96 -20.76 30.87
C SER A 904 1.79 -22.18 30.30
N ALA A 905 0.56 -22.62 30.10
CA ALA A 905 0.29 -23.90 29.43
C ALA A 905 0.71 -23.81 27.95
N ILE A 906 1.35 -24.86 27.44
CA ILE A 906 1.89 -24.91 26.08
C ILE A 906 1.12 -25.92 25.24
N VAL A 907 0.85 -25.56 23.99
CA VAL A 907 0.35 -26.47 22.96
C VAL A 907 1.45 -26.66 21.91
N LEU A 908 1.92 -27.88 21.75
CA LEU A 908 2.82 -28.30 20.68
C LEU A 908 2.01 -28.96 19.57
N ASP A 909 1.68 -28.17 18.55
CA ASP A 909 0.99 -28.66 17.37
C ASP A 909 1.99 -29.23 16.37
N LEU A 910 2.02 -30.55 16.25
CA LEU A 910 2.97 -31.24 15.38
C LEU A 910 2.64 -31.09 13.89
N SER A 911 1.50 -30.48 13.54
CA SER A 911 1.16 -30.16 12.14
C SER A 911 2.01 -29.02 11.56
N LEU A 912 2.65 -28.23 12.42
CA LEU A 912 3.54 -27.13 12.03
C LEU A 912 4.93 -27.61 11.59
N PHE A 913 5.30 -28.87 11.88
CA PHE A 913 6.61 -29.42 11.53
C PHE A 913 6.60 -30.03 10.13
N GLU A 914 7.67 -29.78 9.38
CA GLU A 914 7.87 -30.38 8.05
C GLU A 914 8.65 -31.70 8.17
N ALA A 915 7.96 -32.81 8.43
CA ALA A 915 8.58 -34.14 8.53
C ALA A 915 7.81 -35.25 7.78
N PRO A 916 7.60 -35.12 6.45
CA PRO A 916 7.08 -36.24 5.67
C PRO A 916 8.05 -37.43 5.75
N GLN A 917 7.55 -38.59 6.21
CA GLN A 917 8.27 -39.87 6.30
C GLN A 917 9.43 -39.97 7.31
N GLN A 918 9.61 -39.00 8.21
CA GLN A 918 10.66 -39.05 9.23
C GLN A 918 10.11 -38.80 10.64
N THR A 919 10.82 -39.33 11.64
CA THR A 919 10.40 -39.26 13.04
C THR A 919 10.67 -37.89 13.65
N LEU A 920 9.62 -37.24 14.17
CA LEU A 920 9.72 -36.00 14.92
C LEU A 920 10.19 -36.28 16.36
N ASN A 921 11.24 -35.60 16.81
CA ASN A 921 11.76 -35.80 18.17
C ASN A 921 11.37 -34.63 19.09
N ILE A 922 10.54 -34.90 20.10
CA ILE A 922 10.15 -33.90 21.11
C ILE A 922 10.69 -34.34 22.46
N THR A 923 11.63 -33.58 23.02
CA THR A 923 12.29 -33.93 24.29
C THR A 923 12.10 -32.82 25.31
N LEU A 924 11.56 -33.16 26.49
CA LEU A 924 11.49 -32.30 27.66
C LEU A 924 12.22 -32.97 28.82
N LEU A 925 13.36 -32.42 29.20
CA LEU A 925 14.22 -32.94 30.26
C LEU A 925 14.28 -31.95 31.41
N GLN A 926 13.96 -32.38 32.63
CA GLN A 926 14.04 -31.55 33.83
C GLN A 926 13.24 -30.23 33.72
N CYS A 927 12.13 -30.22 32.98
CA CYS A 927 11.34 -29.02 32.77
C CYS A 927 10.28 -28.86 33.89
N VAL A 928 9.87 -27.61 34.14
CA VAL A 928 8.73 -27.29 35.00
C VAL A 928 7.59 -26.81 34.12
N LEU A 929 6.47 -27.53 34.13
CA LEU A 929 5.33 -27.35 33.25
C LEU A 929 4.12 -26.83 34.02
N ILE A 930 3.43 -25.84 33.48
CA ILE A 930 2.08 -25.48 33.95
C ILE A 930 1.04 -26.39 33.31
N GLY A 931 1.20 -26.73 32.04
CA GLY A 931 0.38 -27.67 31.29
C GLY A 931 1.01 -27.87 29.91
N LEU A 932 0.85 -29.04 29.32
CA LEU A 932 1.44 -29.37 28.02
C LEU A 932 0.46 -30.21 27.22
N SER A 933 0.07 -29.73 26.05
CA SER A 933 -0.74 -30.48 25.09
C SER A 933 0.08 -30.75 23.84
N ILE A 934 0.16 -32.01 23.40
CA ILE A 934 0.87 -32.43 22.19
C ILE A 934 -0.17 -32.95 21.20
N ARG A 935 -0.33 -32.23 20.09
CA ARG A 935 -1.28 -32.60 19.02
C ARG A 935 -0.56 -33.35 17.91
N GLY A 936 -0.93 -34.61 17.71
CA GLY A 936 -0.45 -35.47 16.64
C GLY A 936 -0.92 -35.00 15.27
N SER A 937 -0.04 -35.10 14.28
CA SER A 937 -0.28 -34.73 12.88
C SER A 937 -0.37 -35.91 11.92
N GLY A 938 -0.37 -37.15 12.44
CA GLY A 938 -0.24 -38.40 11.68
C GLY A 938 1.20 -38.76 11.32
N ALA A 939 2.19 -37.90 11.62
CA ALA A 939 3.61 -38.22 11.45
C ALA A 939 4.11 -39.20 12.53
N CYS A 940 5.21 -39.90 12.24
CA CYS A 940 5.92 -40.70 13.25
C CYS A 940 6.57 -39.76 14.28
N VAL A 941 6.40 -40.01 15.58
CA VAL A 941 6.92 -39.12 16.63
C VAL A 941 7.59 -39.90 17.74
N HIS A 942 8.72 -39.41 18.24
CA HIS A 942 9.33 -39.81 19.51
C HIS A 942 9.19 -38.65 20.51
N VAL A 943 8.28 -38.79 21.47
CA VAL A 943 8.11 -37.85 22.58
C VAL A 943 8.78 -38.43 23.82
N SER A 944 9.62 -37.65 24.49
CA SER A 944 10.28 -38.02 25.75
C SER A 944 10.14 -36.91 26.77
N VAL A 945 9.35 -37.14 27.82
CA VAL A 945 9.20 -36.28 29.00
C VAL A 945 9.92 -36.95 30.17
N PHE A 946 11.10 -36.45 30.51
CA PHE A 946 11.98 -37.09 31.48
C PHE A 946 12.30 -36.18 32.67
N SER A 947 12.18 -36.70 33.90
CA SER A 947 12.49 -35.98 35.15
C SER A 947 11.84 -34.59 35.26
N SER A 948 10.66 -34.40 34.67
CA SER A 948 9.98 -33.11 34.61
C SER A 948 8.89 -33.01 35.67
N ILE A 949 8.50 -31.79 36.03
CA ILE A 949 7.49 -31.48 37.04
C ILE A 949 6.31 -30.79 36.38
N LEU A 950 5.09 -31.21 36.69
CA LEU A 950 3.85 -30.54 36.33
C LEU A 950 3.04 -30.32 37.61
N ASP A 951 2.56 -29.10 37.87
CA ASP A 951 2.04 -28.70 39.21
C ASP A 951 0.59 -28.14 39.19
N LEU A 952 0.02 -27.85 38.02
CA LEU A 952 -1.31 -27.20 37.92
C LEU A 952 -2.24 -27.81 36.86
N GLY A 953 -1.78 -27.96 35.62
CA GLY A 953 -2.56 -28.41 34.47
C GLY A 953 -2.42 -29.91 34.19
N ALA A 954 -2.56 -30.31 32.93
CA ALA A 954 -2.45 -31.69 32.49
C ALA A 954 -1.39 -31.86 31.39
N LEU A 955 -0.90 -33.10 31.26
CA LEU A 955 -0.16 -33.55 30.09
C LEU A 955 -1.15 -34.22 29.12
N GLU A 956 -1.45 -33.56 28.02
CA GLU A 956 -2.47 -33.99 27.07
C GLU A 956 -1.84 -34.47 25.76
N PHE A 957 -2.36 -35.57 25.23
CA PHE A 957 -2.05 -36.07 23.90
C PHE A 957 -3.33 -36.15 23.09
N GLU A 958 -3.35 -35.44 21.97
CA GLU A 958 -4.54 -35.29 21.13
C GLU A 958 -4.23 -35.65 19.68
N GLY A 959 -5.15 -36.33 19.01
CA GLY A 959 -5.04 -36.62 17.57
C GLY A 959 -4.22 -37.86 17.22
N ASP A 960 -3.77 -37.91 15.98
CA ASP A 960 -3.20 -39.12 15.37
C ASP A 960 -1.67 -39.12 15.40
N PHE A 961 -1.09 -40.21 15.89
CA PHE A 961 0.34 -40.44 15.94
C PHE A 961 0.68 -41.57 14.97
N GLY A 962 1.54 -41.28 14.00
CA GLY A 962 1.85 -42.19 12.89
C GLY A 962 2.48 -43.51 13.33
N MET A 963 2.68 -44.43 12.39
CA MET A 963 3.25 -45.75 12.67
C MET A 963 4.62 -45.65 13.37
N SER A 964 4.88 -46.62 14.26
CA SER A 964 6.12 -46.71 15.04
C SER A 964 6.42 -45.48 15.91
N SER A 965 5.41 -44.72 16.31
CA SER A 965 5.59 -43.61 17.25
C SER A 965 5.92 -44.13 18.65
N GLN A 966 6.67 -43.35 19.43
CA GLN A 966 7.07 -43.67 20.79
C GLN A 966 6.79 -42.48 21.69
N ILE A 967 6.03 -42.70 22.77
CA ILE A 967 5.76 -41.68 23.79
C ILE A 967 6.29 -42.22 25.11
N LEU A 968 7.27 -41.55 25.69
CA LEU A 968 7.89 -41.91 26.95
C LEU A 968 7.68 -40.77 27.97
N VAL A 969 7.10 -41.11 29.11
CA VAL A 969 7.08 -40.25 30.30
C VAL A 969 7.78 -41.01 31.41
N ALA A 970 8.92 -40.52 31.88
CA ALA A 970 9.71 -41.23 32.87
C ALA A 970 10.33 -40.36 33.95
N GLY A 971 10.37 -40.88 35.19
CA GLY A 971 10.96 -40.20 36.35
C GLY A 971 10.34 -38.84 36.68
N SER A 972 9.14 -38.56 36.17
CA SER A 972 8.49 -37.25 36.27
C SER A 972 7.48 -37.19 37.42
N LYS A 973 7.23 -35.98 37.93
CA LYS A 973 6.25 -35.71 38.99
C LYS A 973 5.11 -34.87 38.41
N LEU A 974 3.99 -35.50 38.10
CA LEU A 974 2.82 -34.88 37.47
C LEU A 974 1.70 -34.77 38.50
N LEU A 975 1.64 -33.63 39.19
CA LEU A 975 0.56 -33.31 40.13
C LEU A 975 -0.40 -32.34 39.46
N SER A 976 -1.60 -32.82 39.14
CA SER A 976 -2.64 -32.01 38.53
C SER A 976 -3.72 -31.68 39.55
N ARG A 977 -4.21 -30.45 39.51
CA ARG A 977 -5.46 -30.06 40.21
C ARG A 977 -6.69 -30.17 39.33
N SER A 978 -6.51 -30.48 38.04
CA SER A 978 -7.62 -30.76 37.13
C SER A 978 -8.14 -32.19 37.35
N GLY A 979 -9.26 -32.53 36.69
CA GLY A 979 -9.84 -33.88 36.74
C GLY A 979 -8.85 -35.00 36.37
N HIS A 980 -7.74 -34.69 35.68
CA HIS A 980 -6.76 -35.68 35.25
C HIS A 980 -5.32 -35.15 35.18
N ALA A 981 -4.31 -36.01 35.37
CA ALA A 981 -2.91 -35.62 35.20
C ALA A 981 -2.36 -35.89 33.79
N ILE A 982 -2.71 -37.04 33.21
CA ILE A 982 -2.44 -37.36 31.81
C ILE A 982 -3.76 -37.62 31.08
N TYR A 983 -3.97 -36.98 29.94
CA TYR A 983 -5.21 -37.05 29.18
C TYR A 983 -4.97 -37.44 27.72
N PHE A 984 -5.76 -38.37 27.21
CA PHE A 984 -5.71 -38.85 25.83
C PHE A 984 -7.06 -38.61 25.15
N SER A 985 -7.12 -37.63 24.24
CA SER A 985 -8.35 -37.19 23.56
C SER A 985 -8.25 -37.46 22.05
N ASN A 986 -9.27 -38.11 21.46
CA ASN A 986 -9.23 -38.52 20.05
C ASN A 986 -7.88 -39.16 19.65
N PHE A 987 -7.32 -39.94 20.57
CA PHE A 987 -5.98 -40.44 20.48
C PHE A 987 -5.93 -41.71 19.65
N SER A 988 -5.12 -41.72 18.60
CA SER A 988 -4.85 -42.91 17.80
C SER A 988 -3.36 -43.16 17.62
N PHE A 989 -2.98 -44.43 17.74
CA PHE A 989 -1.65 -44.91 17.43
C PHE A 989 -1.66 -45.68 16.11
N GLY A 990 -0.76 -45.31 15.21
CA GLY A 990 -0.38 -46.17 14.09
C GLY A 990 0.24 -47.48 14.60
N ALA A 991 0.27 -48.49 13.72
CA ALA A 991 0.81 -49.81 14.05
C ALA A 991 2.25 -49.73 14.61
N ASN A 992 2.59 -50.66 15.50
CA ASN A 992 3.88 -50.79 16.17
C ASN A 992 4.31 -49.58 17.01
N SER A 993 3.38 -48.77 17.50
CA SER A 993 3.68 -47.61 18.37
C SER A 993 3.70 -47.98 19.85
N THR A 994 4.47 -47.26 20.66
CA THR A 994 4.63 -47.53 22.09
C THR A 994 4.35 -46.32 22.97
N LEU A 995 3.65 -46.53 24.10
CA LEU A 995 3.48 -45.56 25.17
C LEU A 995 4.06 -46.14 26.47
N LEU A 996 5.03 -45.46 27.06
CA LEU A 996 5.75 -45.92 28.24
C LEU A 996 5.61 -44.88 29.37
N LEU A 997 4.97 -45.27 30.47
CA LEU A 997 4.90 -44.50 31.71
C LEU A 997 5.77 -45.21 32.75
N LEU A 998 6.99 -44.71 33.01
CA LEU A 998 7.99 -45.41 33.84
C LEU A 998 8.42 -44.59 35.07
N CYS A 999 8.30 -45.17 36.26
CA CYS A 999 8.84 -44.59 37.50
C CYS A 999 8.38 -43.14 37.79
N ASN A 1000 7.14 -42.80 37.43
CA ASN A 1000 6.58 -41.47 37.66
C ASN A 1000 5.78 -41.41 38.97
N ARG A 1001 5.59 -40.19 39.49
CA ARG A 1001 4.57 -39.90 40.51
C ARG A 1001 3.46 -39.08 39.85
N ILE A 1002 2.29 -39.66 39.69
CA ILE A 1002 1.18 -39.07 38.93
C ILE A 1002 -0.03 -38.96 39.87
N GLU A 1003 -0.52 -37.75 40.06
CA GLU A 1003 -1.67 -37.47 40.93
C GLU A 1003 -2.64 -36.58 40.16
N GLY A 1004 -3.89 -37.02 40.01
CA GLY A 1004 -4.97 -36.21 39.47
C GLY A 1004 -6.10 -36.02 40.47
N ASN A 1005 -7.09 -35.20 40.13
CA ASN A 1005 -8.26 -35.03 40.99
C ASN A 1005 -9.13 -36.29 40.97
N SER A 1006 -9.74 -36.59 39.81
CA SER A 1006 -10.65 -37.72 39.60
C SER A 1006 -9.95 -38.90 38.89
N TYR A 1007 -8.95 -38.64 38.04
CA TYR A 1007 -8.19 -39.66 37.31
C TYR A 1007 -6.69 -39.37 37.27
N ALA A 1008 -5.81 -40.37 37.36
CA ALA A 1008 -4.38 -40.11 37.13
C ALA A 1008 -4.06 -40.11 35.61
N VAL A 1009 -4.56 -41.12 34.89
CA VAL A 1009 -4.43 -41.27 33.44
C VAL A 1009 -5.81 -41.55 32.85
N TYR A 1010 -6.24 -40.74 31.87
CA TYR A 1010 -7.58 -40.79 31.32
C TYR A 1010 -7.58 -40.92 29.80
N PHE A 1011 -8.10 -42.05 29.30
CA PHE A 1011 -8.42 -42.28 27.88
C PHE A 1011 -9.92 -42.13 27.66
N VAL A 1012 -10.33 -40.99 27.09
CA VAL A 1012 -11.76 -40.62 26.96
C VAL A 1012 -12.50 -41.31 25.81
N HIS A 1013 -11.78 -41.77 24.79
CA HIS A 1013 -12.34 -42.42 23.60
C HIS A 1013 -11.74 -43.81 23.40
N THR A 1014 -12.39 -44.61 22.57
CA THR A 1014 -11.88 -45.93 22.15
C THR A 1014 -10.56 -45.76 21.39
N PHE A 1015 -9.54 -46.53 21.76
CA PHE A 1015 -8.27 -46.58 21.04
C PHE A 1015 -7.85 -48.01 20.73
N VAL A 1016 -6.93 -48.15 19.76
CA VAL A 1016 -6.46 -49.44 19.25
C VAL A 1016 -4.96 -49.56 19.49
N VAL A 1017 -4.52 -50.71 20.02
CA VAL A 1017 -3.10 -51.08 20.16
C VAL A 1017 -2.81 -52.21 19.17
N ASP A 1018 -2.18 -51.86 18.05
CA ASP A 1018 -1.87 -52.78 16.95
C ASP A 1018 -0.36 -53.05 16.86
N GLY A 1019 0.09 -54.25 17.25
CA GLY A 1019 1.50 -54.69 17.21
C GLY A 1019 2.48 -53.98 18.17
N GLY A 1020 2.07 -52.84 18.73
CA GLY A 1020 2.84 -52.05 19.69
C GLY A 1020 2.44 -52.29 21.16
N GLY A 1021 2.65 -51.31 22.03
CA GLY A 1021 2.21 -51.50 23.41
C GLY A 1021 2.17 -50.28 24.32
N ILE A 1022 1.30 -50.36 25.32
CA ILE A 1022 1.18 -49.38 26.40
C ILE A 1022 1.70 -50.05 27.67
N VAL A 1023 2.74 -49.49 28.28
CA VAL A 1023 3.34 -50.00 29.51
C VAL A 1023 3.31 -48.94 30.59
N ALA A 1024 2.72 -49.26 31.73
CA ALA A 1024 2.85 -48.48 32.95
C ALA A 1024 3.62 -49.31 33.98
N LYS A 1025 4.84 -48.90 34.33
CA LYS A 1025 5.70 -49.64 35.26
C LYS A 1025 6.38 -48.78 36.31
N GLY A 1026 6.36 -49.22 37.57
CA GLY A 1026 7.10 -48.55 38.65
C GLY A 1026 6.50 -47.21 39.10
N ASN A 1027 5.27 -46.88 38.68
CA ASN A 1027 4.67 -45.58 38.99
C ASN A 1027 4.00 -45.57 40.37
N THR A 1028 3.97 -44.41 41.01
CA THR A 1028 3.07 -44.11 42.12
C THR A 1028 1.93 -43.26 41.60
N LEU A 1029 0.74 -43.84 41.50
CA LEU A 1029 -0.46 -43.20 40.97
C LEU A 1029 -1.47 -42.98 42.10
N SER A 1030 -2.05 -41.79 42.17
CA SER A 1030 -3.09 -41.48 43.14
C SER A 1030 -4.14 -40.53 42.59
N ILE A 1031 -5.32 -40.56 43.19
CA ILE A 1031 -6.37 -39.56 43.01
C ILE A 1031 -6.65 -38.86 44.34
N THR A 1032 -7.30 -37.69 44.31
CA THR A 1032 -7.62 -36.93 45.53
C THR A 1032 -9.11 -36.87 45.84
N GLU A 1033 -9.98 -37.09 44.85
CA GLU A 1033 -11.43 -37.18 44.97
C GLU A 1033 -11.87 -38.66 45.02
N GLU A 1034 -12.81 -39.00 45.91
CA GLU A 1034 -13.28 -40.39 46.13
C GLU A 1034 -14.81 -40.52 46.00
N ASP A 1035 -15.51 -39.54 45.43
CA ASP A 1035 -16.94 -39.34 45.68
C ASP A 1035 -17.91 -40.09 44.71
N ASP A 1036 -17.60 -40.27 43.42
CA ASP A 1036 -18.58 -40.71 42.39
C ASP A 1036 -18.46 -42.19 41.93
N GLY A 1037 -17.49 -42.96 42.44
CA GLY A 1037 -17.32 -44.39 42.18
C GLY A 1037 -16.72 -44.78 40.82
N VAL A 1038 -16.50 -43.80 39.92
CA VAL A 1038 -15.82 -44.00 38.62
C VAL A 1038 -14.35 -43.56 38.66
N GLU A 1039 -13.97 -42.82 39.70
CA GLU A 1039 -12.63 -42.28 39.89
C GLU A 1039 -11.60 -43.40 40.04
N SER A 1040 -10.56 -43.29 39.25
CA SER A 1040 -9.60 -44.37 39.06
C SER A 1040 -8.24 -43.85 38.64
N VAL A 1041 -7.16 -44.53 39.01
CA VAL A 1041 -5.85 -44.08 38.52
C VAL A 1041 -5.72 -44.29 37.01
N PHE A 1042 -6.29 -45.36 36.44
CA PHE A 1042 -6.45 -45.51 35.00
C PHE A 1042 -7.93 -45.60 34.64
N TYR A 1043 -8.44 -44.59 33.94
CA TYR A 1043 -9.73 -44.69 33.28
C TYR A 1043 -9.54 -44.96 31.79
N ILE A 1044 -10.19 -45.99 31.28
CA ILE A 1044 -10.17 -46.38 29.87
C ILE A 1044 -11.61 -46.48 29.38
N TYR A 1045 -11.98 -45.64 28.41
CA TYR A 1045 -13.31 -45.73 27.81
C TYR A 1045 -13.52 -47.07 27.10
N ALA A 1046 -12.65 -47.44 26.17
CA ALA A 1046 -12.62 -48.77 25.55
C ALA A 1046 -11.26 -48.99 24.87
N VAL A 1047 -10.84 -50.25 24.72
CA VAL A 1047 -9.56 -50.60 24.09
C VAL A 1047 -9.68 -51.86 23.24
N ASP A 1048 -9.05 -51.86 22.07
CA ASP A 1048 -8.86 -53.05 21.24
C ASP A 1048 -7.35 -53.35 21.08
N VAL A 1049 -6.91 -54.46 21.66
CA VAL A 1049 -5.52 -54.91 21.66
C VAL A 1049 -5.37 -56.07 20.68
N LYS A 1050 -4.68 -55.83 19.55
CA LYS A 1050 -4.63 -56.79 18.44
C LYS A 1050 -3.23 -56.97 17.84
N ASN A 1051 -3.09 -58.01 17.02
CA ASN A 1051 -1.89 -58.35 16.26
C ASN A 1051 -0.57 -58.38 17.07
N GLY A 1052 -0.57 -58.94 18.28
CA GLY A 1052 0.62 -58.92 19.13
C GLY A 1052 0.75 -57.66 20.01
N GLY A 1053 -0.21 -56.75 19.92
CA GLY A 1053 -0.27 -55.57 20.78
C GLY A 1053 -0.38 -55.95 22.26
N TYR A 1054 0.13 -55.09 23.15
CA TYR A 1054 0.06 -55.35 24.58
C TYR A 1054 -0.22 -54.10 25.42
N PHE A 1055 -0.99 -54.28 26.49
CA PHE A 1055 -1.24 -53.28 27.52
C PHE A 1055 -0.82 -53.90 28.86
N ASP A 1056 0.30 -53.44 29.42
CA ASP A 1056 0.93 -54.04 30.60
C ASP A 1056 1.07 -53.01 31.72
N VAL A 1057 0.51 -53.33 32.89
CA VAL A 1057 0.57 -52.49 34.08
C VAL A 1057 1.23 -53.31 35.19
N GLU A 1058 2.51 -53.07 35.46
CA GLU A 1058 3.28 -53.89 36.40
C GLU A 1058 4.03 -53.07 37.47
N ASN A 1059 4.04 -53.54 38.72
CA ASN A 1059 4.79 -52.91 39.82
C ASN A 1059 4.45 -51.42 40.02
N ASN A 1060 3.16 -51.10 40.08
CA ASN A 1060 2.68 -49.74 40.35
C ASN A 1060 2.02 -49.68 41.73
N THR A 1061 2.27 -48.61 42.47
CA THR A 1061 1.53 -48.29 43.70
C THR A 1061 0.34 -47.40 43.34
N MET A 1062 -0.89 -47.87 43.59
CA MET A 1062 -2.12 -47.17 43.21
C MET A 1062 -2.96 -46.83 44.45
N SER A 1063 -3.47 -45.61 44.53
CA SER A 1063 -4.40 -45.16 45.58
C SER A 1063 -5.60 -44.45 44.95
N ALA A 1064 -6.70 -45.16 44.79
CA ALA A 1064 -7.97 -44.70 44.21
C ALA A 1064 -9.11 -45.65 44.58
N VAL A 1065 -10.36 -45.25 44.32
CA VAL A 1065 -11.54 -46.14 44.43
C VAL A 1065 -11.38 -47.36 43.52
N SER A 1066 -10.89 -47.15 42.29
CA SER A 1066 -10.52 -48.23 41.36
C SER A 1066 -9.09 -48.05 40.84
N GLY A 1067 -8.32 -49.13 40.80
CA GLY A 1067 -6.99 -49.11 40.17
C GLY A 1067 -7.10 -48.83 38.66
N ILE A 1068 -7.74 -49.75 37.94
CA ILE A 1068 -7.98 -49.62 36.50
C ILE A 1068 -9.48 -49.81 36.25
N TYR A 1069 -10.10 -48.84 35.59
CA TYR A 1069 -11.52 -48.84 35.27
C TYR A 1069 -11.72 -48.85 33.75
N PHE A 1070 -12.37 -49.89 33.26
CA PHE A 1070 -12.82 -50.00 31.86
C PHE A 1070 -14.32 -49.68 31.82
N TYR A 1071 -14.69 -48.58 31.17
CA TYR A 1071 -16.09 -48.18 31.05
C TYR A 1071 -16.85 -49.02 30.01
N GLY A 1072 -16.24 -49.21 28.85
CA GLY A 1072 -16.74 -50.00 27.73
C GLY A 1072 -15.89 -51.24 27.47
N ASP A 1073 -15.95 -51.75 26.24
CA ASP A 1073 -15.32 -53.03 25.90
C ASP A 1073 -13.79 -52.97 25.91
N ALA A 1074 -13.18 -53.99 26.53
CA ALA A 1074 -11.76 -54.30 26.42
C ALA A 1074 -11.60 -55.57 25.57
N VAL A 1075 -11.37 -55.39 24.28
CA VAL A 1075 -11.20 -56.49 23.33
C VAL A 1075 -9.72 -56.84 23.23
N VAL A 1076 -9.39 -58.10 23.44
CA VAL A 1076 -8.02 -58.61 23.31
C VAL A 1076 -8.05 -59.75 22.30
N SER A 1077 -7.34 -59.59 21.19
CA SER A 1077 -7.25 -60.63 20.17
C SER A 1077 -6.45 -61.83 20.68
N SER A 1078 -6.49 -62.97 19.98
CA SER A 1078 -5.77 -64.19 20.37
C SER A 1078 -4.24 -64.01 20.50
N ALA A 1079 -3.68 -62.98 19.85
CA ALA A 1079 -2.27 -62.62 19.95
C ALA A 1079 -2.03 -61.39 20.85
N GLY A 1080 -3.07 -60.71 21.30
CA GLY A 1080 -2.96 -59.54 22.18
C GLY A 1080 -2.70 -59.94 23.64
N LEU A 1081 -2.17 -59.01 24.43
CA LEU A 1081 -1.95 -59.19 25.85
C LEU A 1081 -2.49 -57.99 26.64
N LEU A 1082 -3.41 -58.23 27.57
CA LEU A 1082 -3.77 -57.28 28.62
C LEU A 1082 -3.31 -57.88 29.94
N ARG A 1083 -2.32 -57.25 30.59
CA ARG A 1083 -1.70 -57.75 31.81
C ARG A 1083 -1.68 -56.68 32.88
N VAL A 1084 -2.05 -57.09 34.10
CA VAL A 1084 -1.87 -56.32 35.32
C VAL A 1084 -1.15 -57.23 36.30
N ALA A 1085 -0.01 -56.78 36.82
CA ALA A 1085 0.84 -57.57 37.72
C ALA A 1085 1.36 -56.71 38.87
N ASP A 1086 1.51 -57.32 40.04
CA ASP A 1086 2.09 -56.68 41.21
C ASP A 1086 3.60 -56.46 41.09
#